data_AF-A0A1H8I853-F1
#
_entry.id   AF-A0A1H8I853-F1
#
_cell.length_a   1.000
_cell.length_b   1.000
_cell.length_c   1.000
_cell.angle_alpha   90.00
_cell.angle_beta   90.00
_cell.angle_gamma   90.00
#
_symmetry.space_group_name_H-M   'P 1'
#
loop_
_entity.id
_entity.type
_entity.pdbx_description
1 polymer ?
#
loop_
_entity_poly.entity_id
_entity_poly.type
_entity_poly.pdbx_seq_one_letter_code
_entity_poly.pdbx_strand_id
1 'polypeptide(L)'
;MSPFGKIAKLVRLRFGLPFARRADRAREAGEWVDAVVDYRRGLEWMPWRDDLKVQIGNCLKEFGDYHGAIRAYAAVTAGTSLPEARKQAEDASRRAGTVLLPFAIAEGPDALGPARARADVPAPSDRLLPNRIRLDATEPRGWLGPLGKDTHVSSRRRGAGYAAIKLDQVGAMVLERDGAQEPLLAGVVAIRGRVSVMGSLDEVSIELGRDGVPPVCVRAPLRLVPGHQALRLYVFNIWIDAATLPHGRHWLSVGVGGRIAPAGLFVNVAEPVDGDHFAGSNSFLAAPLHAPGSLDAAVTALPALVRPAARTLFDRPVATILAMRVDQLGDVSASLPALMRLRALFPTARLIVLAQSGTQAVIEACGLADEVLSITLTYDPVSERRRLDPAEEQRVRAMLVDRNLDLAIDLSPGDESRPLLLLTGATYLVGFNPDRFTWLDFGISTRSRDKVNQLEKLSHAASVSMLVEALAIAAAPARAVVPVTPAPDAIRAQGLEPGSYVVLHLGARHAINRWPVEHFVALCRRVLGETPHRVVIFADQDAGALADMADERVRVFGLVAPTLFDTLLSGARAMVGNDSGPKHLAAVRGVPTVSVHVDRLNWNEWGQDGIGAIVSKRMPCTGCGLNDIALCGRDAVCVRAITVDEVWEALVHYL
;
A
#
# COMPACT_ATOMS: atom_id res chain seq x y z
N MET A 1 -37.90 -30.39 6.27
CA MET A 1 -37.85 -29.38 7.35
C MET A 1 -38.76 -29.82 8.49
N SER A 2 -38.25 -29.88 9.73
CA SER A 2 -39.06 -30.21 10.92
C SER A 2 -40.14 -29.15 11.20
N PRO A 3 -41.20 -29.47 11.97
CA PRO A 3 -42.25 -28.51 12.36
C PRO A 3 -41.69 -27.23 13.02
N PHE A 4 -40.66 -27.37 13.85
CA PHE A 4 -39.93 -26.26 14.46
C PHE A 4 -39.24 -25.34 13.43
N GLY A 5 -38.67 -25.92 12.37
CA GLY A 5 -38.04 -25.15 11.28
C GLY A 5 -39.03 -24.30 10.48
N LYS A 6 -40.30 -24.72 10.37
CA LYS A 6 -41.35 -23.93 9.70
C LYS A 6 -41.78 -22.71 10.53
N ILE A 7 -41.94 -22.89 11.85
CA ILE A 7 -42.30 -21.82 12.78
C ILE A 7 -41.18 -20.77 12.85
N ALA A 8 -39.91 -21.19 12.99
CA ALA A 8 -38.77 -20.28 13.01
C ALA A 8 -38.64 -19.47 11.71
N LYS A 9 -38.93 -20.08 10.55
CA LYS A 9 -38.94 -19.40 9.25
C LYS A 9 -40.06 -18.36 9.15
N LEU A 10 -41.25 -18.65 9.67
CA LEU A 10 -42.38 -17.72 9.72
C LEU A 10 -42.11 -16.50 10.61
N VAL A 11 -41.50 -16.70 11.78
CA VAL A 11 -41.10 -15.61 12.68
C VAL A 11 -40.07 -14.71 12.00
N ARG A 12 -39.03 -15.29 11.40
CA ARG A 12 -38.01 -14.54 10.64
C ARG A 12 -38.59 -13.77 9.44
N LEU A 13 -39.56 -14.33 8.74
CA LEU A 13 -40.29 -13.63 7.68
C LEU A 13 -41.05 -12.41 8.21
N ARG A 14 -41.74 -12.55 9.36
CA ARG A 14 -42.51 -11.45 9.98
C ARG A 14 -41.64 -10.25 10.32
N PHE A 15 -40.43 -10.48 10.82
CA PHE A 15 -39.49 -9.40 11.20
C PHE A 15 -38.62 -8.91 10.04
N GLY A 16 -38.30 -9.75 9.06
CA GLY A 16 -37.47 -9.38 7.91
C GLY A 16 -38.21 -8.65 6.79
N LEU A 17 -39.48 -8.99 6.51
CA LEU A 17 -40.25 -8.41 5.40
C LEU A 17 -40.43 -6.88 5.47
N PRO A 18 -40.62 -6.25 6.64
CA PRO A 18 -40.69 -4.79 6.73
C PRO A 18 -39.43 -4.08 6.21
N PHE A 19 -38.24 -4.65 6.46
CA PHE A 19 -36.97 -4.13 5.95
C PHE A 19 -36.89 -4.25 4.43
N ALA A 20 -37.23 -5.42 3.87
CA ALA A 20 -37.25 -5.62 2.42
C ALA A 20 -38.23 -4.64 1.72
N ARG A 21 -39.43 -4.42 2.28
CA ARG A 21 -40.40 -3.47 1.73
C ARG A 21 -39.94 -2.00 1.82
N ARG A 22 -39.22 -1.64 2.90
CA ARG A 22 -38.65 -0.29 3.03
C ARG A 22 -37.50 -0.10 2.04
N ALA A 23 -36.68 -1.12 1.85
CA ALA A 23 -35.64 -1.14 0.85
C ALA A 23 -36.19 -1.03 -0.58
N ASP A 24 -37.29 -1.74 -0.90
CA ASP A 24 -37.97 -1.61 -2.19
C ASP A 24 -38.44 -0.17 -2.45
N ARG A 25 -39.03 0.50 -1.44
CA ARG A 25 -39.45 1.91 -1.54
C ARG A 25 -38.26 2.85 -1.74
N ALA A 26 -37.18 2.67 -0.97
CA ALA A 26 -35.96 3.47 -1.11
C ALA A 26 -35.33 3.27 -2.51
N ARG A 27 -35.29 2.02 -3.00
CA ARG A 27 -34.82 1.70 -4.36
C ARG A 27 -35.69 2.37 -5.43
N GLU A 28 -37.01 2.34 -5.28
CA GLU A 28 -37.94 3.01 -6.20
C GLU A 28 -37.82 4.54 -6.17
N ALA A 29 -37.44 5.11 -5.02
CA ALA A 29 -37.15 6.53 -4.85
C ALA A 29 -35.73 6.95 -5.32
N GLY A 30 -34.89 5.99 -5.73
CA GLY A 30 -33.50 6.25 -6.12
C GLY A 30 -32.52 6.46 -4.95
N GLU A 31 -32.96 6.18 -3.71
CA GLU A 31 -32.15 6.25 -2.48
C GLU A 31 -31.32 4.97 -2.33
N TRP A 32 -30.32 4.80 -3.20
CA TRP A 32 -29.61 3.53 -3.36
C TRP A 32 -28.90 3.04 -2.09
N VAL A 33 -28.28 3.94 -1.32
CA VAL A 33 -27.54 3.59 -0.09
C VAL A 33 -28.50 3.12 1.00
N ASP A 34 -29.60 3.83 1.20
CA ASP A 34 -30.63 3.48 2.19
C ASP A 34 -31.31 2.15 1.84
N ALA A 35 -31.56 1.92 0.54
CA ALA A 35 -32.04 0.62 0.04
C ALA A 35 -31.06 -0.52 0.37
N VAL A 36 -29.74 -0.31 0.19
CA VAL A 36 -28.72 -1.33 0.53
C VAL A 36 -28.69 -1.63 2.02
N VAL A 37 -28.74 -0.60 2.87
CA VAL A 37 -28.77 -0.75 4.33
C VAL A 37 -29.97 -1.59 4.75
N ASP A 38 -31.15 -1.29 4.22
CA ASP A 38 -32.36 -2.00 4.58
C ASP A 38 -32.44 -3.41 3.99
N TYR A 39 -31.96 -3.65 2.76
CA TYR A 39 -31.86 -5.02 2.25
C TYR A 39 -30.88 -5.87 3.06
N ARG A 40 -29.75 -5.31 3.52
CA ARG A 40 -28.80 -6.03 4.40
C ARG A 40 -29.43 -6.42 5.74
N ARG A 41 -30.15 -5.49 6.37
CA ARG A 41 -30.95 -5.78 7.57
C ARG A 41 -32.01 -6.85 7.29
N GLY A 42 -32.66 -6.81 6.12
CA GLY A 42 -33.58 -7.86 5.68
C GLY A 42 -32.92 -9.24 5.59
N LEU A 43 -31.67 -9.33 5.11
CA LEU A 43 -30.90 -10.57 5.00
C LEU A 43 -30.45 -11.14 6.36
N GLU A 44 -30.22 -10.31 7.38
CA GLU A 44 -29.94 -10.79 8.75
C GLU A 44 -31.10 -11.66 9.26
N TRP A 45 -32.33 -11.27 8.95
CA TRP A 45 -33.54 -12.02 9.29
C TRP A 45 -33.83 -13.15 8.31
N MET A 46 -33.58 -12.93 7.01
CA MET A 46 -33.94 -13.86 5.92
C MET A 46 -32.73 -14.24 5.06
N PRO A 47 -31.71 -14.94 5.61
CA PRO A 47 -30.44 -15.19 4.91
C PRO A 47 -30.58 -16.08 3.65
N TRP A 48 -31.71 -16.78 3.50
CA TRP A 48 -32.03 -17.62 2.34
C TRP A 48 -32.66 -16.84 1.17
N ARG A 49 -32.94 -15.54 1.30
CA ARG A 49 -33.54 -14.71 0.25
C ARG A 49 -32.46 -14.19 -0.70
N ASP A 50 -32.02 -15.05 -1.62
CA ASP A 50 -30.99 -14.71 -2.60
C ASP A 50 -31.41 -13.57 -3.56
N ASP A 51 -32.70 -13.37 -3.76
CA ASP A 51 -33.24 -12.22 -4.49
C ASP A 51 -32.88 -10.87 -3.85
N LEU A 52 -32.79 -10.79 -2.51
CA LEU A 52 -32.36 -9.56 -1.83
C LEU A 52 -30.88 -9.29 -2.05
N LYS A 53 -30.04 -10.33 -2.17
CA LYS A 53 -28.62 -10.17 -2.54
C LYS A 53 -28.48 -9.60 -3.96
N VAL A 54 -29.35 -10.03 -4.88
CA VAL A 54 -29.43 -9.45 -6.23
C VAL A 54 -29.86 -7.98 -6.18
N GLN A 55 -30.86 -7.63 -5.36
CA GLN A 55 -31.27 -6.23 -5.23
C GLN A 55 -30.21 -5.33 -4.58
N ILE A 56 -29.48 -5.82 -3.58
CA ILE A 56 -28.30 -5.11 -3.04
C ILE A 56 -27.30 -4.86 -4.16
N GLY A 57 -27.02 -5.88 -4.97
CA GLY A 57 -26.12 -5.76 -6.12
C GLY A 57 -26.61 -4.69 -7.09
N ASN A 58 -27.91 -4.67 -7.41
CA ASN A 58 -28.50 -3.69 -8.32
C ASN A 58 -28.38 -2.27 -7.77
N CYS A 59 -28.74 -2.05 -6.50
CA CYS A 59 -28.61 -0.73 -5.88
C CYS A 59 -27.16 -0.25 -5.83
N LEU A 60 -26.21 -1.12 -5.48
CA LEU A 60 -24.78 -0.77 -5.48
C LEU A 60 -24.28 -0.45 -6.89
N LYS A 61 -24.77 -1.19 -7.90
CA LYS A 61 -24.42 -0.98 -9.30
C LYS A 61 -24.95 0.36 -9.82
N GLU A 62 -26.18 0.73 -9.48
CA GLU A 62 -26.77 2.03 -9.85
C GLU A 62 -26.18 3.19 -9.04
N PHE A 63 -25.70 2.93 -7.82
CA PHE A 63 -24.91 3.90 -7.03
C PHE A 63 -23.49 4.11 -7.57
N GLY A 64 -22.99 3.21 -8.43
CA GLY A 64 -21.62 3.26 -8.96
C GLY A 64 -20.57 2.46 -8.17
N ASP A 65 -20.97 1.76 -7.08
CA ASP A 65 -20.11 0.78 -6.40
C ASP A 65 -20.18 -0.59 -7.11
N TYR A 66 -19.55 -0.65 -8.29
CA TYR A 66 -19.53 -1.87 -9.10
C TYR A 66 -18.84 -3.04 -8.39
N HIS A 67 -17.83 -2.77 -7.54
CA HIS A 67 -17.13 -3.81 -6.78
C HIS A 67 -18.00 -4.39 -5.66
N GLY A 68 -18.74 -3.54 -4.95
CA GLY A 68 -19.77 -3.96 -4.00
C GLY A 68 -20.89 -4.74 -4.67
N ALA A 69 -21.30 -4.31 -5.86
CA ALA A 69 -22.31 -5.01 -6.65
C ALA A 69 -21.87 -6.45 -7.01
N ILE A 70 -20.67 -6.61 -7.56
CA ILE A 70 -20.10 -7.93 -7.91
C ILE A 70 -20.05 -8.85 -6.69
N ARG A 71 -19.62 -8.35 -5.51
CA ARG A 71 -19.62 -9.14 -4.28
C ARG A 71 -21.02 -9.59 -3.87
N ALA A 72 -22.02 -8.72 -3.99
CA ALA A 72 -23.40 -9.04 -3.65
C ALA A 72 -23.99 -10.11 -4.58
N TYR A 73 -23.74 -10.03 -5.89
CA TYR A 73 -24.17 -11.06 -6.83
C TYR A 73 -23.43 -12.39 -6.66
N ALA A 74 -22.12 -12.35 -6.38
CA ALA A 74 -21.31 -13.56 -6.15
C ALA A 74 -21.73 -14.34 -4.89
N ALA A 75 -22.40 -13.69 -3.94
CA ALA A 75 -22.96 -14.33 -2.75
C ALA A 75 -24.21 -15.19 -3.04
N VAL A 76 -24.72 -15.18 -4.27
CA VAL A 76 -25.79 -16.09 -4.75
C VAL A 76 -25.12 -17.32 -5.37
N THR A 77 -25.18 -18.44 -4.66
CA THR A 77 -24.46 -19.68 -5.04
C THR A 77 -25.37 -20.76 -5.64
N ALA A 78 -26.69 -20.67 -5.45
CA ALA A 78 -27.69 -21.63 -5.93
C ALA A 78 -29.09 -20.97 -6.06
N GLY A 79 -30.09 -21.70 -6.57
CA GLY A 79 -31.49 -21.27 -6.57
C GLY A 79 -31.94 -20.46 -7.81
N THR A 80 -33.20 -20.03 -7.81
CA THR A 80 -33.86 -19.39 -8.97
C THR A 80 -33.32 -17.99 -9.29
N SER A 81 -32.70 -17.32 -8.32
CA SER A 81 -32.07 -16.01 -8.51
C SER A 81 -30.68 -16.09 -9.14
N LEU A 82 -30.08 -17.29 -9.23
CA LEU A 82 -28.72 -17.48 -9.73
C LEU A 82 -28.55 -16.97 -11.17
N PRO A 83 -29.40 -17.30 -12.17
CA PRO A 83 -29.22 -16.81 -13.54
C PRO A 83 -29.20 -15.28 -13.65
N GLU A 84 -30.07 -14.61 -12.90
CA GLU A 84 -30.14 -13.14 -12.87
C GLU A 84 -28.92 -12.55 -12.16
N ALA A 85 -28.52 -13.11 -11.01
CA ALA A 85 -27.30 -12.69 -10.32
C ALA A 85 -26.07 -12.78 -11.24
N ARG A 86 -25.96 -13.84 -12.05
CA ARG A 86 -24.86 -14.02 -13.02
C ARG A 86 -24.86 -12.92 -14.08
N LYS A 87 -26.01 -12.69 -14.71
CA LYS A 87 -26.19 -11.65 -15.74
C LYS A 87 -25.85 -10.26 -15.18
N GLN A 88 -26.28 -9.96 -13.97
CA GLN A 88 -26.05 -8.68 -13.32
C GLN A 88 -24.62 -8.51 -12.80
N ALA A 89 -23.97 -9.59 -12.35
CA ALA A 89 -22.55 -9.60 -12.01
C ALA A 89 -21.67 -9.33 -13.23
N GLU A 90 -22.02 -9.90 -14.37
CA GLU A 90 -21.36 -9.63 -15.64
C GLU A 90 -21.54 -8.16 -16.05
N ASP A 91 -22.77 -7.64 -15.95
CA ASP A 91 -23.04 -6.23 -16.22
C ASP A 91 -22.26 -5.29 -15.31
N ALA A 92 -22.23 -5.56 -14.00
CA ALA A 92 -21.43 -4.79 -13.04
C ALA A 92 -19.93 -4.92 -13.30
N SER A 93 -19.44 -6.12 -13.67
CA SER A 93 -18.03 -6.33 -14.03
C SER A 93 -17.63 -5.58 -15.29
N ARG A 94 -18.52 -5.49 -16.28
CA ARG A 94 -18.31 -4.67 -17.48
C ARG A 94 -18.34 -3.17 -17.15
N ARG A 95 -19.29 -2.71 -16.33
CA ARG A 95 -19.38 -1.30 -15.90
C ARG A 95 -18.21 -0.88 -15.00
N ALA A 96 -17.66 -1.82 -14.23
CA ALA A 96 -16.42 -1.61 -13.49
C ALA A 96 -15.23 -1.35 -14.42
N GLY A 97 -15.30 -1.73 -15.70
CA GLY A 97 -14.26 -1.50 -16.70
C GLY A 97 -12.88 -2.03 -16.30
N THR A 98 -11.88 -1.62 -17.06
CA THR A 98 -10.46 -1.82 -16.74
C THR A 98 -10.01 -0.75 -15.74
N VAL A 99 -10.73 -0.49 -14.66
CA VAL A 99 -10.40 0.63 -13.76
C VAL A 99 -9.04 0.41 -13.08
N LEU A 100 -8.01 1.01 -13.68
CA LEU A 100 -6.72 1.35 -13.11
C LEU A 100 -6.88 2.75 -12.52
N LEU A 101 -7.04 2.85 -11.21
CA LEU A 101 -7.17 4.14 -10.53
C LEU A 101 -5.77 4.74 -10.40
N PRO A 102 -5.16 5.22 -11.51
CA PRO A 102 -5.35 6.60 -11.98
C PRO A 102 -5.21 6.84 -13.51
N PHE A 103 -5.24 5.81 -14.38
CA PHE A 103 -4.83 5.94 -15.78
C PHE A 103 -6.00 6.15 -16.76
N ALA A 104 -5.75 6.94 -17.81
CA ALA A 104 -6.71 7.13 -18.90
C ALA A 104 -6.77 5.90 -19.81
N ILE A 105 -7.96 5.31 -19.94
CA ILE A 105 -8.22 4.17 -20.80
C ILE A 105 -9.03 4.62 -22.01
N ALA A 106 -8.57 4.25 -23.19
CA ALA A 106 -9.22 4.61 -24.45
C ALA A 106 -9.39 3.40 -25.37
N GLU A 107 -10.27 3.52 -26.37
CA GLU A 107 -10.58 2.48 -27.36
C GLU A 107 -9.50 2.29 -28.44
N GLY A 108 -8.43 3.08 -28.37
CA GLY A 108 -7.34 3.05 -29.32
C GLY A 108 -6.46 4.30 -29.20
N PRO A 109 -5.26 4.26 -29.81
CA PRO A 109 -4.29 5.36 -29.72
C PRO A 109 -4.84 6.69 -30.29
N ASP A 110 -5.66 6.63 -31.35
CA ASP A 110 -6.19 7.81 -32.06
C ASP A 110 -7.31 8.54 -31.30
N ALA A 111 -7.97 7.87 -30.34
CA ALA A 111 -9.13 8.41 -29.64
C ALA A 111 -8.76 9.52 -28.61
N LEU A 112 -7.47 9.69 -28.31
CA LEU A 112 -6.97 10.65 -27.31
C LEU A 112 -6.47 11.98 -27.91
N GLY A 113 -6.64 12.21 -29.22
CA GLY A 113 -6.31 13.46 -29.92
C GLY A 113 -4.84 13.59 -30.39
N PRO A 114 -4.56 14.41 -31.41
CA PRO A 114 -3.30 14.38 -32.18
C PRO A 114 -2.07 15.04 -31.53
N ALA A 115 -2.15 15.57 -30.31
CA ALA A 115 -1.07 16.39 -29.72
C ALA A 115 0.13 15.59 -29.13
N ARG A 116 0.12 14.25 -29.16
CA ARG A 116 1.01 13.42 -28.32
C ARG A 116 2.03 12.57 -29.08
N ALA A 117 2.61 13.11 -30.15
CA ALA A 117 3.64 12.45 -30.94
C ALA A 117 5.05 12.82 -30.44
N ARG A 118 5.65 11.89 -29.67
CA ARG A 118 7.03 11.93 -29.08
C ARG A 118 7.31 13.07 -28.09
N ALA A 119 7.61 12.70 -26.84
CA ALA A 119 8.44 13.52 -25.96
C ALA A 119 9.37 12.58 -25.19
N ASP A 120 10.54 13.11 -24.83
CA ASP A 120 11.58 12.39 -24.10
C ASP A 120 11.00 11.66 -22.88
N VAL A 121 11.36 10.38 -22.74
CA VAL A 121 11.06 9.63 -21.52
C VAL A 121 12.14 10.04 -20.52
N PRO A 122 11.77 10.64 -19.37
CA PRO A 122 12.76 11.06 -18.40
C PRO A 122 13.47 9.84 -17.83
N ALA A 123 14.74 10.00 -17.46
CA ALA A 123 15.45 9.01 -16.68
C ALA A 123 14.66 8.70 -15.39
N PRO A 124 14.52 7.42 -15.00
CA PRO A 124 13.84 7.08 -13.76
C PRO A 124 14.51 7.75 -12.55
N SER A 125 13.70 8.29 -11.64
CA SER A 125 14.15 8.88 -10.38
C SER A 125 13.12 8.68 -9.27
N ASP A 126 13.51 8.93 -8.01
CA ASP A 126 12.64 8.82 -6.83
C ASP A 126 11.33 9.62 -6.97
N ARG A 127 11.37 10.72 -7.74
CA ARG A 127 10.20 11.59 -8.03
C ARG A 127 9.10 10.91 -8.86
N LEU A 128 9.34 9.71 -9.37
CA LEU A 128 8.40 8.94 -10.21
C LEU A 128 7.78 7.76 -9.47
N LEU A 129 8.17 7.53 -8.21
CA LEU A 129 7.51 6.57 -7.34
C LEU A 129 6.11 7.08 -6.96
N PRO A 130 5.11 6.19 -6.85
CA PRO A 130 3.76 6.58 -6.48
C PRO A 130 3.79 7.25 -5.09
N ASN A 131 3.03 8.34 -4.94
CA ASN A 131 2.99 9.21 -3.76
C ASN A 131 4.22 10.11 -3.52
N ARG A 132 5.15 10.25 -4.49
CA ARG A 132 6.08 11.40 -4.57
C ARG A 132 5.73 12.18 -5.83
N ILE A 133 5.33 13.45 -5.72
CA ILE A 133 4.77 14.19 -6.88
C ILE A 133 5.66 15.36 -7.32
N ARG A 134 5.61 15.60 -8.64
CA ARG A 134 6.41 16.49 -9.47
C ARG A 134 6.07 17.98 -9.32
N LEU A 135 7.05 18.80 -9.71
CA LEU A 135 7.11 20.26 -9.55
C LEU A 135 6.57 21.09 -10.73
N ASP A 136 6.13 20.46 -11.81
CA ASP A 136 5.85 21.09 -13.10
C ASP A 136 4.39 20.97 -13.56
N ALA A 137 3.49 20.38 -12.76
CA ALA A 137 2.08 20.28 -13.10
C ALA A 137 1.39 21.67 -13.03
N THR A 138 1.19 22.28 -14.19
CA THR A 138 0.29 23.42 -14.38
C THR A 138 -1.15 22.99 -14.10
N GLU A 139 -1.56 23.07 -12.83
CA GLU A 139 -2.93 23.25 -12.29
C GLU A 139 -3.21 22.37 -11.05
N PRO A 140 -3.12 22.93 -9.82
CA PRO A 140 -3.44 22.23 -8.57
C PRO A 140 -4.93 21.88 -8.39
N ARG A 141 -5.80 22.16 -9.37
CA ARG A 141 -7.25 21.94 -9.28
C ARG A 141 -7.71 20.59 -9.86
N GLY A 142 -6.88 19.89 -10.62
CA GLY A 142 -7.24 18.58 -11.21
C GLY A 142 -7.22 17.41 -10.22
N TRP A 143 -6.53 17.55 -9.09
CA TRP A 143 -6.32 16.46 -8.13
C TRP A 143 -7.49 16.25 -7.17
N LEU A 144 -8.31 17.29 -7.01
CA LEU A 144 -9.68 17.17 -6.56
C LEU A 144 -10.51 16.96 -7.81
N GLY A 145 -10.54 15.72 -8.33
CA GLY A 145 -11.54 15.37 -9.34
C GLY A 145 -12.90 15.94 -8.91
N PRO A 146 -13.72 16.48 -9.82
CA PRO A 146 -15.00 17.06 -9.43
C PRO A 146 -15.76 16.03 -8.61
N LEU A 147 -16.07 16.36 -7.35
CA LEU A 147 -17.05 15.62 -6.56
C LEU A 147 -18.36 15.70 -7.35
N GLY A 148 -18.66 14.62 -8.07
CA GLY A 148 -19.79 14.52 -8.97
C GLY A 148 -19.59 15.24 -10.32
N LYS A 149 -19.04 14.54 -11.30
CA LYS A 149 -19.49 14.66 -12.70
C LYS A 149 -19.51 13.31 -13.39
N ASP A 150 -20.71 12.74 -13.45
CA ASP A 150 -21.11 11.61 -14.29
C ASP A 150 -20.98 11.94 -15.78
N THR A 151 -19.78 11.82 -16.34
CA THR A 151 -19.63 11.73 -17.80
C THR A 151 -18.62 10.65 -18.20
N HIS A 152 -18.61 9.51 -17.50
CA HIS A 152 -18.10 8.28 -18.10
C HIS A 152 -19.21 7.64 -18.93
N VAL A 153 -19.39 8.14 -20.16
CA VAL A 153 -20.06 7.35 -21.20
C VAL A 153 -19.10 6.21 -21.53
N SER A 154 -19.32 5.03 -20.94
CA SER A 154 -18.69 3.81 -21.43
C SER A 154 -19.14 3.63 -22.88
N SER A 155 -18.17 3.39 -23.76
CA SER A 155 -18.46 3.08 -25.14
C SER A 155 -19.26 1.77 -25.20
N ARG A 156 -20.55 1.92 -25.52
CA ARG A 156 -21.46 0.80 -25.70
C ARG A 156 -21.16 0.12 -27.02
N ARG A 157 -20.98 -1.21 -27.03
CA ARG A 157 -21.56 -2.06 -28.09
C ARG A 157 -22.10 -3.39 -27.57
N ARG A 158 -23.25 -3.74 -28.12
CA ARG A 158 -23.88 -5.06 -28.08
C ARG A 158 -23.09 -6.01 -28.98
N GLY A 159 -22.90 -7.25 -28.51
CA GLY A 159 -22.58 -8.40 -29.36
C GLY A 159 -21.11 -8.82 -29.34
N ALA A 160 -20.67 -9.53 -28.30
CA ALA A 160 -20.52 -11.00 -28.28
C ALA A 160 -20.06 -11.41 -26.86
N GLY A 161 -19.98 -12.71 -26.58
CA GLY A 161 -19.60 -13.23 -25.25
C GLY A 161 -18.13 -13.00 -24.90
N TYR A 162 -17.77 -11.76 -24.55
CA TYR A 162 -16.37 -11.34 -24.34
C TYR A 162 -16.01 -11.19 -22.86
N ALA A 163 -14.78 -11.58 -22.54
CA ALA A 163 -14.19 -11.50 -21.21
C ALA A 163 -14.07 -10.04 -20.73
N ALA A 164 -14.35 -9.78 -19.45
CA ALA A 164 -14.04 -8.51 -18.81
C ALA A 164 -12.60 -8.56 -18.27
N ILE A 165 -11.76 -7.60 -18.68
CA ILE A 165 -10.36 -7.51 -18.24
C ILE A 165 -10.20 -6.32 -17.31
N LYS A 166 -9.68 -6.57 -16.11
CA LYS A 166 -9.26 -5.54 -15.16
C LYS A 166 -7.76 -5.66 -14.93
N LEU A 167 -7.02 -4.59 -15.18
CA LEU A 167 -5.63 -4.49 -14.77
C LEU A 167 -5.56 -3.97 -13.33
N ASP A 168 -4.77 -4.65 -12.51
CA ASP A 168 -4.55 -4.31 -11.11
C ASP A 168 -3.22 -3.58 -10.88
N GLN A 169 -2.24 -3.80 -11.77
CA GLN A 169 -0.92 -3.16 -11.73
C GLN A 169 -0.31 -3.12 -13.13
N VAL A 170 0.33 -2.02 -13.50
CA VAL A 170 1.10 -1.86 -14.73
C VAL A 170 2.37 -1.09 -14.36
N GLY A 171 3.43 -1.81 -14.01
CA GLY A 171 4.61 -1.20 -13.37
C GLY A 171 4.31 -0.65 -11.98
N ALA A 172 5.33 -0.05 -11.36
CA ALA A 172 5.20 0.62 -10.07
C ALA A 172 5.24 2.14 -10.21
N MET A 173 5.93 2.68 -11.23
CA MET A 173 6.18 4.11 -11.41
C MET A 173 5.16 4.75 -12.33
N VAL A 174 4.96 6.05 -12.16
CA VAL A 174 3.98 6.83 -12.91
C VAL A 174 4.58 8.15 -13.38
N LEU A 175 4.18 8.58 -14.57
CA LEU A 175 4.47 9.89 -15.15
C LEU A 175 3.17 10.66 -15.34
N GLU A 176 3.20 11.95 -14.99
CA GLU A 176 2.15 12.89 -15.42
C GLU A 176 2.48 13.44 -16.81
N ARG A 177 1.49 13.38 -17.71
CA ARG A 177 1.57 13.89 -19.08
C ARG A 177 0.21 14.46 -19.48
N ASP A 178 0.18 15.75 -19.80
CA ASP A 178 -1.01 16.48 -20.25
C ASP A 178 -2.22 16.29 -19.32
N GLY A 179 -2.00 16.41 -18.00
CA GLY A 179 -3.02 16.23 -16.97
C GLY A 179 -3.52 14.79 -16.78
N ALA A 180 -2.92 13.81 -17.46
CA ALA A 180 -3.19 12.40 -17.30
C ALA A 180 -1.98 11.67 -16.70
N GLN A 181 -2.25 10.69 -15.85
CA GLN A 181 -1.21 9.79 -15.34
C GLN A 181 -1.02 8.64 -16.34
N GLU A 182 0.24 8.29 -16.61
CA GLU A 182 0.64 7.16 -17.47
C GLU A 182 1.70 6.31 -16.76
N PRO A 183 1.65 4.97 -16.84
CA PRO A 183 2.70 4.12 -16.29
C PRO A 183 4.08 4.40 -16.88
N LEU A 184 5.10 4.28 -16.04
CA LEU A 184 6.50 4.20 -16.43
C LEU A 184 7.03 2.79 -16.13
N LEU A 185 7.43 2.09 -17.19
CA LEU A 185 8.07 0.79 -17.13
C LEU A 185 9.58 1.01 -17.06
N ALA A 186 10.14 0.82 -15.88
CA ALA A 186 11.57 0.95 -15.60
C ALA A 186 12.03 -0.24 -14.75
N GLY A 187 13.14 -0.87 -15.13
CA GLY A 187 13.61 -2.10 -14.49
C GLY A 187 12.78 -3.34 -14.87
N VAL A 188 12.73 -4.33 -13.98
CA VAL A 188 11.80 -5.45 -14.10
C VAL A 188 10.45 -5.09 -13.48
N VAL A 189 9.38 -5.15 -14.27
CA VAL A 189 8.04 -4.66 -13.90
C VAL A 189 6.98 -5.75 -13.90
N ALA A 190 5.98 -5.63 -13.03
CA ALA A 190 4.80 -6.49 -13.06
C ALA A 190 3.66 -5.86 -13.86
N ILE A 191 3.00 -6.67 -14.69
CA ILE A 191 1.69 -6.39 -15.25
C ILE A 191 0.72 -7.44 -14.72
N ARG A 192 -0.27 -6.99 -13.95
CA ARG A 192 -1.21 -7.86 -13.24
C ARG A 192 -2.62 -7.52 -13.62
N GLY A 193 -3.45 -8.55 -13.70
CA GLY A 193 -4.86 -8.34 -13.94
C GLY A 193 -5.70 -9.59 -13.72
N ARG A 194 -6.98 -9.37 -13.94
CA ARG A 194 -8.08 -10.29 -13.75
C ARG A 194 -8.89 -10.35 -15.03
N VAL A 195 -9.27 -11.55 -15.41
CA VAL A 195 -10.06 -11.84 -16.59
C VAL A 195 -11.30 -12.62 -16.15
N SER A 196 -12.47 -12.04 -16.36
CA SER A 196 -13.75 -12.67 -16.01
C SER A 196 -14.46 -13.10 -17.29
N VAL A 197 -14.71 -14.39 -17.46
CA VAL A 197 -15.34 -14.94 -18.68
C VAL A 197 -16.21 -16.17 -18.37
N MET A 198 -17.14 -16.51 -19.26
CA MET A 198 -17.94 -17.74 -19.11
C MET A 198 -17.20 -19.02 -19.57
N GLY A 199 -16.19 -18.89 -20.44
CA GLY A 199 -15.47 -20.00 -21.06
C GLY A 199 -14.16 -20.40 -20.37
N SER A 200 -13.52 -21.44 -20.90
CA SER A 200 -12.12 -21.76 -20.58
C SER A 200 -11.19 -20.76 -21.24
N LEU A 201 -10.13 -20.37 -20.53
CA LEU A 201 -9.02 -19.61 -21.07
C LEU A 201 -7.73 -20.21 -20.54
N ASP A 202 -6.76 -20.31 -21.43
CA ASP A 202 -5.46 -20.90 -21.09
C ASP A 202 -4.39 -19.82 -20.99
N GLU A 203 -4.49 -18.76 -21.80
CA GLU A 203 -3.47 -17.71 -21.88
C GLU A 203 -4.05 -16.29 -22.04
N VAL A 204 -3.22 -15.32 -21.66
CA VAL A 204 -3.37 -13.90 -21.94
C VAL A 204 -2.18 -13.44 -22.77
N SER A 205 -2.41 -12.53 -23.71
CA SER A 205 -1.37 -11.78 -24.42
C SER A 205 -1.35 -10.34 -23.95
N ILE A 206 -0.17 -9.73 -23.87
CA ILE A 206 0.04 -8.31 -23.69
C ILE A 206 0.76 -7.83 -24.93
N GLU A 207 0.21 -6.80 -25.59
CA GLU A 207 0.80 -6.22 -26.77
C GLU A 207 1.15 -4.76 -26.51
N LEU A 208 2.44 -4.44 -26.69
CA LEU A 208 2.96 -3.09 -26.70
C LEU A 208 3.23 -2.68 -28.14
N GLY A 209 2.41 -1.77 -28.67
CA GLY A 209 2.49 -1.27 -30.04
C GLY A 209 2.82 0.21 -30.12
N ARG A 210 3.36 0.62 -31.27
CA ARG A 210 3.59 2.00 -31.68
C ARG A 210 3.25 2.14 -33.16
N ASP A 211 2.75 3.29 -33.58
CA ASP A 211 2.42 3.54 -34.99
C ASP A 211 3.58 3.13 -35.92
N GLY A 212 3.31 2.19 -36.82
CA GLY A 212 4.26 1.72 -37.83
C GLY A 212 5.31 0.69 -37.38
N VAL A 213 5.27 0.18 -36.14
CA VAL A 213 6.20 -0.86 -35.63
C VAL A 213 5.42 -2.12 -35.22
N PRO A 214 5.88 -3.34 -35.58
CA PRO A 214 5.26 -4.57 -35.09
C PRO A 214 5.21 -4.60 -33.56
N PRO A 215 4.05 -4.90 -32.94
CA PRO A 215 3.92 -4.87 -31.49
C PRO A 215 4.75 -5.98 -30.83
N VAL A 216 5.35 -5.67 -29.69
CA VAL A 216 5.96 -6.68 -28.82
C VAL A 216 4.82 -7.42 -28.13
N CYS A 217 4.72 -8.73 -28.35
CA CYS A 217 3.70 -9.59 -27.76
C CYS A 217 4.31 -10.48 -26.68
N VAL A 218 3.85 -10.33 -25.44
CA VAL A 218 4.20 -11.20 -24.31
C VAL A 218 2.98 -12.06 -23.97
N ARG A 219 3.14 -13.39 -23.98
CA ARG A 219 2.08 -14.32 -23.60
C ARG A 219 2.37 -14.98 -22.27
N ALA A 220 1.33 -15.24 -21.50
CA ALA A 220 1.47 -15.95 -20.24
C ALA A 220 0.22 -16.75 -19.88
N PRO A 221 0.39 -17.83 -19.10
CA PRO A 221 -0.71 -18.67 -18.68
C PRO A 221 -1.62 -17.93 -17.71
N LEU A 222 -2.93 -18.18 -17.84
CA LEU A 222 -3.95 -17.72 -16.92
C LEU A 222 -4.16 -18.74 -15.79
N ARG A 223 -4.33 -18.25 -14.56
CA ARG A 223 -4.66 -19.12 -13.41
C ARG A 223 -6.12 -18.95 -13.03
N LEU A 224 -6.87 -20.04 -13.04
CA LEU A 224 -8.25 -20.06 -12.59
C LEU A 224 -8.32 -19.84 -11.07
N VAL A 225 -9.14 -18.90 -10.64
CA VAL A 225 -9.48 -18.67 -9.24
C VAL A 225 -10.59 -19.65 -8.84
N PRO A 226 -10.35 -20.58 -7.89
CA PRO A 226 -11.37 -21.54 -7.45
C PRO A 226 -12.61 -20.87 -6.85
N GLY A 227 -13.76 -21.54 -6.91
CA GLY A 227 -15.00 -21.11 -6.24
C GLY A 227 -15.92 -20.19 -7.04
N HIS A 228 -15.45 -19.59 -8.14
CA HIS A 228 -16.29 -18.77 -9.03
C HIS A 228 -16.94 -19.62 -10.14
N GLN A 229 -18.03 -20.34 -9.82
CA GLN A 229 -18.66 -21.31 -10.75
C GLN A 229 -19.57 -20.69 -11.83
N ALA A 230 -19.92 -19.43 -11.68
CA ALA A 230 -20.84 -18.70 -12.57
C ALA A 230 -20.15 -17.97 -13.72
N LEU A 231 -19.03 -17.36 -13.39
CA LEU A 231 -18.18 -16.51 -14.21
C LEU A 231 -16.77 -16.91 -13.80
N ARG A 232 -16.04 -17.58 -14.68
CA ARG A 232 -14.69 -18.02 -14.36
C ARG A 232 -13.80 -16.79 -14.26
N LEU A 233 -13.25 -16.60 -13.08
CA LEU A 233 -12.26 -15.56 -12.83
C LEU A 233 -10.89 -16.17 -13.01
N TYR A 234 -10.11 -15.61 -13.92
CA TYR A 234 -8.71 -15.91 -14.08
C TYR A 234 -7.87 -14.74 -13.62
N VAL A 235 -6.67 -15.00 -13.13
CA VAL A 235 -5.66 -13.98 -12.82
C VAL A 235 -4.40 -14.22 -13.63
N PHE A 236 -3.70 -13.14 -13.96
CA PHE A 236 -2.35 -13.17 -14.49
C PHE A 236 -1.48 -12.17 -13.74
N ASN A 237 -0.18 -12.50 -13.67
CA ASN A 237 0.84 -11.67 -13.06
C ASN A 237 2.14 -11.92 -13.81
N ILE A 238 2.42 -11.05 -14.77
CA ILE A 238 3.50 -11.22 -15.74
C ILE A 238 4.63 -10.29 -15.34
N TRP A 239 5.86 -10.79 -15.34
CA TRP A 239 7.05 -9.97 -15.11
C TRP A 239 7.74 -9.75 -16.44
N ILE A 240 8.10 -8.51 -16.72
CA ILE A 240 8.74 -8.10 -17.97
C ILE A 240 9.98 -7.31 -17.63
N ASP A 241 11.08 -7.63 -18.29
CA ASP A 241 12.28 -6.82 -18.26
C ASP A 241 12.10 -5.65 -19.25
N ALA A 242 11.92 -4.43 -18.74
CA ALA A 242 11.67 -3.25 -19.57
C ALA A 242 12.83 -2.93 -20.51
N ALA A 243 14.07 -3.36 -20.21
CA ALA A 243 15.22 -3.17 -21.09
C ALA A 243 15.14 -4.02 -22.39
N THR A 244 14.24 -5.00 -22.43
CA THR A 244 13.95 -5.79 -23.65
C THR A 244 12.89 -5.14 -24.54
N LEU A 245 12.24 -4.08 -24.07
CA LEU A 245 11.19 -3.36 -24.79
C LEU A 245 11.77 -2.14 -25.51
N PRO A 246 11.19 -1.72 -26.65
CA PRO A 246 11.59 -0.49 -27.31
C PRO A 246 11.34 0.71 -26.38
N HIS A 247 12.31 1.61 -26.25
CA HIS A 247 12.15 2.80 -25.41
C HIS A 247 11.10 3.76 -26.00
N GLY A 248 10.50 4.57 -25.13
CA GLY A 248 9.51 5.58 -25.53
C GLY A 248 8.09 5.27 -25.07
N ARG A 249 7.13 6.05 -25.57
CA ARG A 249 5.71 5.91 -25.27
C ARG A 249 5.04 4.93 -26.23
N HIS A 250 4.30 3.96 -25.69
CA HIS A 250 3.66 2.86 -26.42
C HIS A 250 2.22 2.66 -25.98
N TRP A 251 1.41 2.09 -26.86
CA TRP A 251 0.05 1.63 -26.56
C TRP A 251 0.10 0.21 -26.02
N LEU A 252 -0.39 0.02 -24.78
CA LEU A 252 -0.53 -1.28 -24.15
C LEU A 252 -1.96 -1.77 -24.28
N SER A 253 -2.11 -2.98 -24.81
CA SER A 253 -3.38 -3.69 -24.91
C SER A 253 -3.24 -5.12 -24.39
N VAL A 254 -4.36 -5.72 -23.94
CA VAL A 254 -4.40 -7.06 -23.35
C VAL A 254 -5.32 -7.93 -24.17
N GLY A 255 -4.83 -9.06 -24.68
CA GLY A 255 -5.60 -10.03 -25.42
C GLY A 255 -5.86 -11.32 -24.66
N VAL A 256 -6.99 -11.95 -24.97
CA VAL A 256 -7.46 -13.18 -24.32
C VAL A 256 -8.06 -14.09 -25.39
N GLY A 257 -7.60 -15.35 -25.44
CA GLY A 257 -8.05 -16.32 -26.46
C GLY A 257 -7.73 -15.87 -27.89
N GLY A 258 -6.57 -15.21 -28.09
CA GLY A 258 -6.12 -14.68 -29.38
C GLY A 258 -6.81 -13.39 -29.84
N ARG A 259 -7.72 -12.82 -29.03
CA ARG A 259 -8.40 -11.53 -29.32
C ARG A 259 -7.85 -10.43 -28.41
N ILE A 260 -7.31 -9.37 -28.99
CA ILE A 260 -6.82 -8.19 -28.26
C ILE A 260 -7.99 -7.32 -27.83
N ALA A 261 -7.97 -6.82 -26.59
CA ALA A 261 -8.96 -5.86 -26.14
C ALA A 261 -8.88 -4.57 -26.97
N PRO A 262 -10.02 -4.04 -27.45
CA PRO A 262 -10.02 -2.76 -28.14
C PRO A 262 -9.64 -1.62 -27.18
N ALA A 263 -9.86 -1.77 -25.88
CA ALA A 263 -9.47 -0.79 -24.88
C ALA A 263 -8.06 -1.05 -24.31
N GLY A 264 -7.31 0.03 -24.09
CA GLY A 264 -5.94 -0.02 -23.58
C GLY A 264 -5.51 1.30 -22.94
N LEU A 265 -4.22 1.41 -22.63
CA LEU A 265 -3.62 2.63 -22.06
C LEU A 265 -2.24 2.90 -22.64
N PHE A 266 -1.82 4.15 -22.58
CA PHE A 266 -0.43 4.51 -22.90
C PHE A 266 0.50 4.18 -21.74
N VAL A 267 1.65 3.61 -22.04
CA VAL A 267 2.75 3.36 -21.11
C VAL A 267 4.05 3.94 -21.67
N ASN A 268 4.99 4.28 -20.79
CA ASN A 268 6.29 4.82 -21.15
C ASN A 268 7.36 3.81 -20.74
N VAL A 269 8.23 3.41 -21.67
CA VAL A 269 9.38 2.53 -21.41
C VAL A 269 10.61 3.40 -21.24
N ALA A 270 11.20 3.35 -20.05
CA ALA A 270 12.41 4.09 -19.69
C ALA A 270 13.67 3.42 -20.27
N GLU A 271 14.74 4.20 -20.36
CA GLU A 271 16.07 3.63 -20.55
C GLU A 271 16.53 2.86 -19.29
N PRO A 272 17.44 1.88 -19.42
CA PRO A 272 18.06 1.25 -18.27
C PRO A 272 18.73 2.28 -17.35
N VAL A 273 18.63 2.03 -16.05
CA VAL A 273 19.11 2.92 -15.00
C VAL A 273 19.86 2.10 -13.97
N ASP A 274 20.85 2.74 -13.35
CA ASP A 274 21.54 2.17 -12.21
C ASP A 274 20.57 1.93 -11.04
N GLY A 275 20.72 0.79 -10.39
CA GLY A 275 19.87 0.35 -9.28
C GLY A 275 20.13 1.09 -7.98
N ASP A 276 21.27 1.77 -7.84
CA ASP A 276 21.70 2.40 -6.59
C ASP A 276 20.71 3.46 -6.07
N HIS A 277 20.13 4.26 -6.98
CA HIS A 277 19.12 5.27 -6.62
C HIS A 277 17.89 4.67 -5.94
N PHE A 278 17.54 3.42 -6.27
CA PHE A 278 16.35 2.75 -5.77
C PHE A 278 16.67 1.58 -4.82
N ALA A 279 17.89 1.53 -4.27
CA ALA A 279 18.33 0.43 -3.42
C ALA A 279 17.43 0.20 -2.19
N GLY A 280 16.72 1.24 -1.72
CA GLY A 280 15.75 1.13 -0.62
C GLY A 280 14.41 0.49 -1.00
N SER A 281 14.06 0.47 -2.29
CA SER A 281 12.76 0.03 -2.79
C SER A 281 12.71 -1.49 -3.02
N ASN A 282 11.63 -2.13 -2.57
CA ASN A 282 11.36 -3.51 -2.91
C ASN A 282 10.69 -3.71 -4.28
N SER A 283 10.08 -2.63 -4.79
CA SER A 283 9.32 -2.65 -6.05
C SER A 283 10.20 -2.39 -7.26
N PHE A 284 11.42 -1.88 -7.07
CA PHE A 284 12.37 -1.61 -8.15
C PHE A 284 13.45 -2.69 -8.21
N LEU A 285 13.54 -3.34 -9.38
CA LEU A 285 14.58 -4.28 -9.72
C LEU A 285 15.31 -3.72 -10.94
N ALA A 286 16.59 -3.41 -10.78
CA ALA A 286 17.40 -2.90 -11.88
C ALA A 286 17.44 -3.91 -13.04
N ALA A 287 17.43 -3.37 -14.26
CA ALA A 287 17.48 -4.13 -15.49
C ALA A 287 18.65 -3.65 -16.37
N PRO A 288 19.22 -4.48 -17.25
CA PRO A 288 18.81 -5.86 -17.53
C PRO A 288 19.17 -6.81 -16.38
N LEU A 289 18.25 -7.72 -16.04
CA LEU A 289 18.53 -8.75 -15.04
C LEU A 289 19.22 -9.94 -15.71
N HIS A 290 20.55 -9.94 -15.75
CA HIS A 290 21.32 -11.01 -16.36
C HIS A 290 21.37 -12.26 -15.47
N ALA A 291 20.66 -13.32 -15.87
CA ALA A 291 20.86 -14.65 -15.29
C ALA A 291 20.60 -15.76 -16.34
N PRO A 292 21.30 -16.89 -16.27
CA PRO A 292 20.99 -18.05 -17.10
C PRO A 292 19.62 -18.62 -16.72
N GLY A 293 18.67 -18.65 -17.68
CA GLY A 293 17.33 -19.20 -17.48
C GLY A 293 16.22 -18.20 -17.81
N SER A 294 15.06 -18.35 -17.16
CA SER A 294 13.93 -17.44 -17.31
C SER A 294 14.05 -16.22 -16.39
N LEU A 295 13.46 -15.09 -16.77
CA LEU A 295 13.36 -13.88 -15.94
C LEU A 295 12.75 -14.19 -14.56
N ASP A 296 11.75 -15.07 -14.51
CA ASP A 296 11.13 -15.50 -13.26
C ASP A 296 12.13 -16.16 -12.31
N ALA A 297 12.98 -17.05 -12.84
CA ALA A 297 14.02 -17.71 -12.05
C ALA A 297 15.08 -16.70 -11.58
N ALA A 298 15.48 -15.78 -12.46
CA ALA A 298 16.42 -14.71 -12.14
C ALA A 298 15.94 -13.82 -10.98
N VAL A 299 14.68 -13.35 -11.04
CA VAL A 299 14.06 -12.54 -9.98
C VAL A 299 13.96 -13.34 -8.68
N THR A 300 13.55 -14.61 -8.75
CA THR A 300 13.36 -15.47 -7.56
C THR A 300 14.68 -15.81 -6.87
N ALA A 301 15.77 -15.90 -7.64
CA ALA A 301 17.12 -16.18 -7.14
C ALA A 301 17.80 -14.96 -6.49
N LEU A 302 17.25 -13.75 -6.64
CA LEU A 302 17.79 -12.57 -5.96
C LEU A 302 17.78 -12.78 -4.45
N PRO A 303 18.84 -12.36 -3.74
CA PRO A 303 18.91 -12.54 -2.29
C PRO A 303 17.77 -11.80 -1.59
N ALA A 304 17.30 -12.37 -0.48
CA ALA A 304 16.39 -11.70 0.42
C ALA A 304 17.05 -10.44 0.98
N LEU A 305 16.24 -9.40 1.15
CA LEU A 305 16.62 -8.23 1.90
C LEU A 305 16.36 -8.47 3.38
N VAL A 306 17.43 -8.37 4.16
CA VAL A 306 17.39 -8.40 5.61
C VAL A 306 17.47 -6.97 6.12
N ARG A 307 16.39 -6.49 6.73
CA ARG A 307 16.30 -5.13 7.25
C ARG A 307 16.25 -5.15 8.76
N PRO A 308 16.87 -4.19 9.45
CA PRO A 308 16.69 -4.09 10.88
C PRO A 308 15.21 -3.78 11.20
N ALA A 309 14.71 -4.35 12.30
CA ALA A 309 13.41 -3.98 12.88
C ALA A 309 13.38 -2.53 13.40
N ALA A 310 14.52 -1.85 13.36
CA ALA A 310 14.70 -0.42 13.56
C ALA A 310 14.30 0.35 12.30
N ARG A 311 13.11 0.94 12.31
CA ARG A 311 12.61 1.73 11.18
C ARG A 311 12.83 3.22 11.37
N THR A 312 12.82 3.92 10.26
CA THR A 312 12.76 5.38 10.18
C THR A 312 11.98 5.75 8.92
N LEU A 313 11.39 6.94 8.92
CA LEU A 313 10.78 7.52 7.72
C LEU A 313 11.79 7.71 6.58
N PHE A 314 13.07 7.91 6.90
CA PHE A 314 14.08 8.32 5.92
C PHE A 314 14.89 7.13 5.40
N ASP A 315 14.98 7.00 4.08
CA ASP A 315 15.85 6.01 3.43
C ASP A 315 17.32 6.43 3.37
N ARG A 316 17.63 7.69 3.70
CA ARG A 316 18.99 8.24 3.79
C ARG A 316 19.14 9.15 5.02
N PRO A 317 20.38 9.38 5.52
CA PRO A 317 20.61 10.37 6.58
C PRO A 317 20.15 11.77 6.16
N VAL A 318 19.52 12.50 7.08
CA VAL A 318 19.12 13.91 6.86
C VAL A 318 20.28 14.82 7.29
N ALA A 319 20.95 15.44 6.33
CA ALA A 319 22.11 16.30 6.56
C ALA A 319 21.80 17.80 6.42
N THR A 320 20.85 18.18 5.56
CA THR A 320 20.44 19.59 5.37
C THR A 320 18.93 19.75 5.47
N ILE A 321 18.50 20.64 6.36
CA ILE A 321 17.10 20.90 6.69
C ILE A 321 16.74 22.35 6.36
N LEU A 322 15.62 22.56 5.68
CA LEU A 322 14.98 23.87 5.53
C LEU A 322 13.69 23.91 6.36
N ALA A 323 13.66 24.69 7.43
CA ALA A 323 12.44 24.98 8.16
C ALA A 323 11.82 26.30 7.66
N MET A 324 10.55 26.25 7.27
CA MET A 324 9.81 27.43 6.84
C MET A 324 8.93 27.96 7.97
N ARG A 325 9.06 29.26 8.22
CA ARG A 325 8.09 30.05 8.96
C ARG A 325 8.00 31.44 8.37
N VAL A 326 7.26 31.53 7.26
CA VAL A 326 7.16 32.71 6.38
C VAL A 326 5.97 33.62 6.77
N ASP A 327 5.62 33.60 8.05
CA ASP A 327 4.48 34.32 8.63
C ASP A 327 4.94 35.55 9.43
N GLN A 328 4.02 36.13 10.21
CA GLN A 328 4.24 37.31 11.04
C GLN A 328 4.99 36.97 12.34
N LEU A 329 5.39 38.01 13.07
CA LEU A 329 6.14 37.89 14.31
C LEU A 329 5.49 36.96 15.35
N GLY A 330 4.16 37.03 15.50
CA GLY A 330 3.43 36.17 16.45
C GLY A 330 3.54 34.68 16.12
N ASP A 331 3.41 34.34 14.84
CA ASP A 331 3.55 32.97 14.33
C ASP A 331 4.97 32.43 14.48
N VAL A 332 5.97 33.26 14.17
CA VAL A 332 7.39 32.94 14.37
C VAL A 332 7.66 32.68 15.85
N SER A 333 7.21 33.57 16.73
CA SER A 333 7.38 33.45 18.19
C SER A 333 6.76 32.16 18.72
N ALA A 334 5.54 31.81 18.28
CA ALA A 334 4.86 30.58 18.66
C ALA A 334 5.56 29.31 18.14
N SER A 335 6.41 29.43 17.12
CA SER A 335 7.12 28.32 16.48
C SER A 335 8.55 28.11 16.99
N LEU A 336 9.12 29.05 17.77
CA LEU A 336 10.48 28.93 18.30
C LEU A 336 10.72 27.64 19.12
N PRO A 337 9.80 27.18 20.00
CA PRO A 337 9.98 25.91 20.70
C PRO A 337 10.04 24.70 19.74
N ALA A 338 9.26 24.72 18.67
CA ALA A 338 9.27 23.68 17.65
C ALA A 338 10.57 23.70 16.83
N LEU A 339 11.11 24.88 16.49
CA LEU A 339 12.43 25.02 15.87
C LEU A 339 13.55 24.50 16.78
N MET A 340 13.49 24.83 18.08
CA MET A 340 14.44 24.32 19.06
C MET A 340 14.38 22.78 19.17
N ARG A 341 13.17 22.22 19.17
CA ARG A 341 12.98 20.76 19.16
C ARG A 341 13.50 20.10 17.89
N LEU A 342 13.29 20.74 16.73
CA LEU A 342 13.80 20.27 15.43
C LEU A 342 15.32 20.26 15.41
N ARG A 343 15.98 21.30 15.94
CA ARG A 343 17.43 21.33 16.13
C ARG A 343 17.92 20.19 17.03
N ALA A 344 17.22 19.92 18.13
CA ALA A 344 17.58 18.83 19.03
C ALA A 344 17.37 17.44 18.39
N LEU A 345 16.41 17.30 17.47
CA LEU A 345 16.15 16.06 16.74
C LEU A 345 17.26 15.77 15.70
N PHE A 346 17.81 16.81 15.08
CA PHE A 346 18.87 16.70 14.07
C PHE A 346 20.09 17.56 14.45
N PRO A 347 20.85 17.17 15.49
CA PRO A 347 21.91 18.00 16.05
C PRO A 347 23.08 18.22 15.09
N THR A 348 23.31 17.29 14.16
CA THR A 348 24.40 17.34 13.17
C THR A 348 23.97 17.88 11.81
N ALA A 349 22.67 18.07 11.58
CA ALA A 349 22.19 18.58 10.29
C ALA A 349 22.35 20.10 10.22
N ARG A 350 22.67 20.63 9.05
CA ARG A 350 22.62 22.07 8.78
C ARG A 350 21.14 22.51 8.74
N LEU A 351 20.73 23.37 9.67
CA LEU A 351 19.38 23.92 9.73
C LEU A 351 19.36 25.32 9.12
N ILE A 352 18.66 25.44 8.01
CA ILE A 352 18.37 26.69 7.33
C ILE A 352 16.93 27.07 7.68
N VAL A 353 16.68 28.33 8.01
CA VAL A 353 15.30 28.82 8.24
C VAL A 353 14.92 29.83 7.17
N LEU A 354 13.80 29.59 6.47
CA LEU A 354 13.20 30.55 5.54
C LEU A 354 12.09 31.32 6.24
N ALA A 355 12.25 32.64 6.33
CA ALA A 355 11.33 33.54 7.03
C ALA A 355 11.02 34.81 6.24
N GLN A 356 10.01 35.58 6.67
CA GLN A 356 9.80 36.89 6.08
C GLN A 356 10.97 37.83 6.42
N SER A 357 11.30 38.75 5.52
CA SER A 357 12.36 39.75 5.75
C SER A 357 12.15 40.53 7.06
N GLY A 358 10.89 40.78 7.46
CA GLY A 358 10.56 41.47 8.70
C GLY A 358 10.73 40.64 9.99
N THR A 359 10.85 39.31 9.90
CA THR A 359 11.00 38.41 11.06
C THR A 359 12.36 37.72 11.13
N GLN A 360 13.20 37.89 10.10
CA GLN A 360 14.55 37.31 10.00
C GLN A 360 15.40 37.57 11.24
N ALA A 361 15.52 38.84 11.67
CA ALA A 361 16.39 39.22 12.78
C ALA A 361 16.03 38.53 14.11
N VAL A 362 14.75 38.20 14.31
CA VAL A 362 14.31 37.49 15.52
C VAL A 362 14.83 36.05 15.54
N ILE A 363 14.82 35.39 14.39
CA ILE A 363 15.29 34.01 14.27
C ILE A 363 16.81 33.96 14.39
N GLU A 364 17.51 34.91 13.79
CA GLU A 364 18.98 35.07 13.93
C GLU A 364 19.37 35.27 15.40
N ALA A 365 18.66 36.13 16.13
CA ALA A 365 18.91 36.38 17.56
C ALA A 365 18.72 35.14 18.44
N CYS A 366 17.95 34.13 17.99
CA CYS A 366 17.76 32.88 18.74
C CYS A 366 18.95 31.93 18.64
N GLY A 367 19.82 32.07 17.63
CA GLY A 367 20.97 31.18 17.42
C GLY A 367 20.62 29.70 17.15
N LEU A 368 19.37 29.41 16.75
CA LEU A 368 18.89 28.05 16.52
C LEU A 368 19.26 27.51 15.13
N ALA A 369 19.35 28.40 14.14
CA ALA A 369 19.63 28.09 12.74
C ALA A 369 21.09 28.37 12.39
N ASP A 370 21.66 27.56 11.50
CA ASP A 370 23.00 27.83 10.92
C ASP A 370 22.95 28.95 9.89
N GLU A 371 21.78 29.16 9.27
CA GLU A 371 21.54 30.20 8.27
C GLU A 371 20.06 30.60 8.28
N VAL A 372 19.78 31.89 8.10
CA VAL A 372 18.42 32.41 7.94
C VAL A 372 18.32 33.08 6.56
N LEU A 373 17.36 32.63 5.77
CA LEU A 373 17.05 33.15 4.45
C LEU A 373 15.74 33.94 4.50
N SER A 374 15.66 34.98 3.68
CA SER A 374 14.46 35.81 3.57
C SER A 374 13.65 35.52 2.32
N ILE A 375 12.33 35.63 2.46
CA ILE A 375 11.34 35.67 1.39
C ILE A 375 10.37 36.82 1.66
N THR A 376 9.93 37.49 0.60
CA THR A 376 8.92 38.54 0.66
C THR A 376 7.62 37.99 0.10
N LEU A 377 6.58 37.91 0.94
CA LEU A 377 5.24 37.57 0.48
C LEU A 377 4.39 38.85 0.52
N THR A 378 3.80 39.19 -0.61
CA THR A 378 2.96 40.37 -0.76
C THR A 378 1.56 40.05 -0.22
N TYR A 379 1.08 40.85 0.72
CA TYR A 379 -0.29 40.72 1.22
C TYR A 379 -1.27 41.38 0.25
N ASP A 380 -2.25 40.63 -0.20
CA ASP A 380 -3.34 41.13 -1.01
C ASP A 380 -4.55 41.40 -0.09
N PRO A 381 -4.92 42.68 0.13
CA PRO A 381 -6.02 43.03 1.02
C PRO A 381 -7.39 42.63 0.45
N VAL A 382 -7.51 42.34 -0.84
CA VAL A 382 -8.77 41.91 -1.46
C VAL A 382 -9.02 40.43 -1.24
N SER A 383 -7.99 39.60 -1.43
CA SER A 383 -8.09 38.16 -1.18
C SER A 383 -7.82 37.78 0.27
N GLU A 384 -7.35 38.73 1.08
CA GLU A 384 -6.88 38.56 2.47
C GLU A 384 -5.80 37.47 2.60
N ARG A 385 -4.99 37.30 1.55
CA ARG A 385 -3.98 36.25 1.47
C ARG A 385 -2.62 36.80 1.11
N ARG A 386 -1.59 36.08 1.53
CA ARG A 386 -0.23 36.31 1.05
C ARG A 386 -0.04 35.61 -0.30
N ARG A 387 0.61 36.32 -1.23
CA ARG A 387 1.02 35.76 -2.52
C ARG A 387 2.53 35.88 -2.69
N LEU A 388 3.08 34.91 -3.41
CA LEU A 388 4.44 34.99 -3.91
C LEU A 388 4.40 35.61 -5.30
N ASP A 389 5.08 36.74 -5.48
CA ASP A 389 5.16 37.38 -6.79
C ASP A 389 6.17 36.62 -7.69
N PRO A 390 5.95 36.55 -9.02
CA PRO A 390 6.77 35.70 -9.90
C PRO A 390 8.29 35.98 -9.87
N ALA A 391 8.69 37.25 -9.75
CA ALA A 391 10.09 37.63 -9.65
C ALA A 391 10.73 37.11 -8.34
N GLU A 392 9.96 37.14 -7.25
CA GLU A 392 10.39 36.62 -5.96
C GLU A 392 10.46 35.08 -5.98
N GLU A 393 9.52 34.43 -6.65
CA GLU A 393 9.59 32.98 -6.88
C GLU A 393 10.87 32.57 -7.58
N GLN A 394 11.24 33.26 -8.66
CA GLN A 394 12.48 32.98 -9.38
C GLN A 394 13.71 33.19 -8.49
N ARG A 395 13.72 34.26 -7.67
CA ARG A 395 14.79 34.54 -6.71
C ARG A 395 14.93 33.43 -5.68
N VAL A 396 13.80 32.98 -5.09
CA VAL A 396 13.79 31.91 -4.09
C VAL A 396 14.23 30.58 -4.69
N ARG A 397 13.76 30.23 -5.89
CA ARG A 397 14.21 29.01 -6.61
C ARG A 397 15.72 29.04 -6.83
N ALA A 398 16.25 30.13 -7.37
CA ALA A 398 17.69 30.29 -7.61
C ALA A 398 18.50 30.25 -6.30
N MET A 399 17.96 30.78 -5.21
CA MET A 399 18.60 30.75 -3.89
C MET A 399 18.67 29.34 -3.30
N LEU A 400 17.73 28.44 -3.63
CA LEU A 400 17.61 27.10 -3.03
C LEU A 400 18.19 25.98 -3.89
N VAL A 401 18.33 26.16 -5.21
CA VAL A 401 18.67 25.09 -6.17
C VAL A 401 19.95 24.33 -5.84
N ASP A 402 21.01 25.02 -5.40
CA ASP A 402 22.34 24.43 -5.15
C ASP A 402 22.55 23.98 -3.70
N ARG A 403 21.49 23.95 -2.88
CA ARG A 403 21.60 23.68 -1.44
C ARG A 403 21.45 22.22 -1.06
N ASN A 404 21.10 21.33 -2.00
CA ASN A 404 20.93 19.89 -1.78
C ASN A 404 20.13 19.59 -0.50
N LEU A 405 18.92 20.14 -0.43
CA LEU A 405 18.07 20.01 0.75
C LEU A 405 17.57 18.57 0.90
N ASP A 406 17.81 17.95 2.04
CA ASP A 406 17.27 16.62 2.34
C ASP A 406 15.83 16.74 2.80
N LEU A 407 15.56 17.64 3.76
CA LEU A 407 14.24 17.80 4.36
C LEU A 407 13.80 19.26 4.33
N ALA A 408 12.60 19.52 3.82
CA ALA A 408 11.94 20.82 3.96
C ALA A 408 10.65 20.66 4.78
N ILE A 409 10.49 21.47 5.83
CA ILE A 409 9.35 21.43 6.74
C ILE A 409 8.69 22.80 6.83
N ASP A 410 7.39 22.86 6.52
CA ASP A 410 6.59 24.06 6.80
C ASP A 410 5.87 23.87 8.14
N LEU A 411 6.26 24.71 9.10
CA LEU A 411 5.76 24.69 10.47
C LEU A 411 4.36 25.30 10.58
N SER A 412 3.86 26.00 9.56
CA SER A 412 2.56 26.66 9.60
C SER A 412 1.40 25.65 9.61
N PRO A 413 0.50 25.68 10.62
CA PRO A 413 -0.74 24.90 10.56
C PRO A 413 -1.69 25.40 9.46
N GLY A 414 -1.47 26.61 8.96
CA GLY A 414 -2.18 27.18 7.82
C GLY A 414 -1.70 26.60 6.50
N ASP A 415 -2.57 26.70 5.50
CA ASP A 415 -2.36 26.08 4.19
C ASP A 415 -1.65 27.00 3.18
N GLU A 416 -1.50 28.30 3.48
CA GLU A 416 -1.06 29.31 2.52
C GLU A 416 0.41 29.17 2.12
N SER A 417 1.30 28.94 3.08
CA SER A 417 2.75 28.79 2.83
C SER A 417 3.12 27.41 2.32
N ARG A 418 2.23 26.43 2.49
CA ARG A 418 2.51 25.01 2.23
C ARG A 418 3.06 24.78 0.82
N PRO A 419 2.44 25.28 -0.27
CA PRO A 419 2.93 25.04 -1.64
C PRO A 419 4.35 25.56 -1.89
N LEU A 420 4.88 26.47 -1.07
CA LEU A 420 6.25 26.97 -1.22
C LEU A 420 7.30 25.87 -0.95
N LEU A 421 6.95 24.81 -0.22
CA LEU A 421 7.81 23.62 -0.03
C LEU A 421 8.24 23.01 -1.37
N LEU A 422 7.40 23.10 -2.40
CA LEU A 422 7.70 22.61 -3.74
C LEU A 422 8.89 23.37 -4.37
N LEU A 423 9.06 24.66 -4.07
CA LEU A 423 10.16 25.46 -4.61
C LEU A 423 11.54 25.02 -4.12
N THR A 424 11.58 24.23 -3.04
CA THR A 424 12.82 23.85 -2.35
C THR A 424 13.60 22.76 -3.08
N GLY A 425 12.90 21.92 -3.86
CA GLY A 425 13.50 20.73 -4.47
C GLY A 425 13.97 19.67 -3.46
N ALA A 426 13.60 19.78 -2.18
CA ALA A 426 14.05 18.89 -1.13
C ALA A 426 13.58 17.44 -1.33
N THR A 427 14.33 16.48 -0.78
CA THR A 427 14.02 15.06 -0.89
C THR A 427 12.76 14.67 -0.11
N TYR A 428 12.58 15.23 1.09
CA TYR A 428 11.44 14.97 1.97
C TYR A 428 10.71 16.26 2.29
N LEU A 429 9.39 16.26 2.13
CA LEU A 429 8.53 17.40 2.42
C LEU A 429 7.61 17.10 3.62
N VAL A 430 7.61 17.99 4.61
CA VAL A 430 6.90 17.79 5.87
C VAL A 430 5.90 18.92 6.20
N GLY A 431 4.69 18.53 6.59
CA GLY A 431 3.92 19.23 7.61
C GLY A 431 2.41 19.01 7.62
N PHE A 432 1.57 20.04 7.70
CA PHE A 432 0.15 19.86 8.00
C PHE A 432 -0.71 19.44 6.80
N ASN A 433 -1.82 18.75 7.10
CA ASN A 433 -2.91 18.41 6.18
C ASN A 433 -2.48 17.55 4.97
N PRO A 434 -1.80 16.40 5.16
CA PRO A 434 -1.33 15.54 4.08
C PRO A 434 -2.45 15.01 3.17
N ASP A 435 -3.69 14.92 3.66
CA ASP A 435 -4.86 14.55 2.84
C ASP A 435 -5.16 15.60 1.75
N ARG A 436 -4.78 16.86 1.97
CA ARG A 436 -4.90 17.96 1.01
C ARG A 436 -3.62 18.16 0.22
N PHE A 437 -2.48 17.96 0.86
CA PHE A 437 -1.14 18.10 0.28
C PHE A 437 -0.49 16.72 0.16
N THR A 438 -1.01 15.92 -0.77
CA THR A 438 -0.63 14.51 -0.96
C THR A 438 0.82 14.32 -1.43
N TRP A 439 1.51 15.41 -1.76
CA TRP A 439 2.94 15.44 -2.10
C TRP A 439 3.85 15.59 -0.87
N LEU A 440 3.29 15.69 0.35
CA LEU A 440 4.07 15.59 1.59
C LEU A 440 4.47 14.14 1.86
N ASP A 441 5.75 13.91 2.12
CA ASP A 441 6.27 12.60 2.57
C ASP A 441 5.83 12.27 4.00
N PHE A 442 5.60 13.30 4.82
CA PHE A 442 5.06 13.14 6.18
C PHE A 442 4.23 14.34 6.62
N GLY A 443 3.18 14.06 7.36
CA GLY A 443 2.34 15.11 7.90
C GLY A 443 1.31 14.68 8.91
N ILE A 444 0.70 15.67 9.56
CA ILE A 444 -0.40 15.46 10.50
C ILE A 444 -1.60 16.34 10.15
N SER A 445 -2.79 15.81 10.42
CA SER A 445 -4.05 16.56 10.39
C SER A 445 -4.56 16.68 11.83
N THR A 446 -4.85 17.89 12.30
CA THR A 446 -5.33 18.14 13.67
C THR A 446 -6.79 18.57 13.67
N ARG A 447 -7.60 18.02 14.58
CA ARG A 447 -8.98 18.44 14.80
C ARG A 447 -9.20 18.81 16.27
N SER A 448 -9.10 20.10 16.58
CA SER A 448 -9.15 20.65 17.94
C SER A 448 -10.30 21.65 18.17
N ARG A 449 -11.33 21.61 17.32
CA ARG A 449 -12.42 22.60 17.36
C ARG A 449 -13.46 22.32 18.42
N ASP A 450 -13.98 23.39 19.01
CA ASP A 450 -15.16 23.33 19.86
C ASP A 450 -16.38 22.79 19.10
N LYS A 451 -17.21 21.98 19.78
CA LYS A 451 -18.36 21.34 19.14
C LYS A 451 -19.50 22.32 18.84
N VAL A 452 -19.56 23.45 19.54
CA VAL A 452 -20.62 24.44 19.40
C VAL A 452 -20.16 25.55 18.45
N ASN A 453 -19.11 26.27 18.82
CA ASN A 453 -18.69 27.45 18.05
C ASN A 453 -17.67 27.14 16.94
N GLN A 454 -17.17 25.90 16.86
CA GLN A 454 -16.20 25.45 15.85
C GLN A 454 -14.87 26.23 15.82
N LEU A 455 -14.56 26.98 16.89
CA LEU A 455 -13.28 27.68 17.08
C LEU A 455 -12.22 26.75 17.67
N GLU A 456 -10.95 27.07 17.45
CA GLU A 456 -9.85 26.26 17.94
C GLU A 456 -9.72 26.28 19.47
N LYS A 457 -9.54 25.09 20.05
CA LYS A 457 -9.23 24.91 21.49
C LYS A 457 -7.74 24.71 21.74
N LEU A 458 -7.01 24.27 20.72
CA LEU A 458 -5.58 24.05 20.81
C LEU A 458 -4.86 25.37 20.59
N SER A 459 -3.86 25.67 21.43
CA SER A 459 -3.03 26.85 21.21
C SER A 459 -2.22 26.68 19.93
N HIS A 460 -1.91 27.80 19.27
CA HIS A 460 -1.11 27.79 18.05
C HIS A 460 0.26 27.13 18.25
N ALA A 461 0.96 27.49 19.34
CA ALA A 461 2.27 26.92 19.67
C ALA A 461 2.22 25.40 19.90
N ALA A 462 1.15 24.90 20.55
CA ALA A 462 0.97 23.46 20.74
C ALA A 462 0.73 22.75 19.40
N SER A 463 -0.07 23.35 18.51
CA SER A 463 -0.33 22.82 17.17
C SER A 463 0.98 22.63 16.40
N VAL A 464 1.82 23.67 16.33
CA VAL A 464 3.13 23.61 15.65
C VAL A 464 4.05 22.56 16.27
N SER A 465 4.09 22.49 17.60
CA SER A 465 4.94 21.52 18.32
C SER A 465 4.51 20.07 18.05
N MET A 466 3.21 19.80 17.89
CA MET A 466 2.72 18.46 17.55
C MET A 466 3.31 17.93 16.24
N LEU A 467 3.51 18.79 15.23
CA LEU A 467 4.11 18.36 13.97
C LEU A 467 5.55 17.87 14.18
N VAL A 468 6.35 18.62 14.93
CA VAL A 468 7.75 18.27 15.18
C VAL A 468 7.87 17.04 16.07
N GLU A 469 7.00 16.87 17.06
CA GLU A 469 6.97 15.63 17.88
C GLU A 469 6.49 14.42 17.07
N ALA A 470 5.51 14.59 16.20
CA ALA A 470 5.10 13.53 15.28
C ALA A 470 6.25 13.14 14.34
N LEU A 471 7.00 14.12 13.82
CA LEU A 471 8.21 13.88 13.03
C LEU A 471 9.29 13.17 13.85
N ALA A 472 9.47 13.53 15.12
CA ALA A 472 10.43 12.86 15.99
C ALA A 472 10.11 11.36 16.16
N ILE A 473 8.83 11.02 16.34
CA ILE A 473 8.37 9.63 16.41
C ILE A 473 8.59 8.91 15.08
N ALA A 474 8.28 9.54 13.95
CA ALA A 474 8.47 8.94 12.62
C ALA A 474 9.95 8.77 12.24
N ALA A 475 10.81 9.71 12.64
CA ALA A 475 12.25 9.69 12.39
C ALA A 475 12.96 8.62 13.22
N ALA A 476 12.53 8.40 14.45
CA ALA A 476 13.11 7.42 15.36
C ALA A 476 12.04 6.83 16.32
N PRO A 477 11.25 5.84 15.88
CA PRO A 477 10.23 5.21 16.72
C PRO A 477 10.83 4.63 18.01
N ALA A 478 10.18 4.92 19.14
CA ALA A 478 10.60 4.42 20.44
C ALA A 478 10.44 2.89 20.51
N ARG A 479 11.51 2.17 20.86
CA ARG A 479 11.51 0.71 21.03
C ARG A 479 11.18 0.34 22.47
N ALA A 480 10.05 0.85 22.97
CA ALA A 480 9.67 0.63 24.35
C ALA A 480 9.36 -0.85 24.60
N VAL A 481 10.08 -1.46 25.55
CA VAL A 481 9.75 -2.79 26.04
C VAL A 481 8.58 -2.69 27.00
N VAL A 482 7.47 -3.33 26.67
CA VAL A 482 6.29 -3.41 27.54
C VAL A 482 6.51 -4.59 28.49
N PRO A 483 6.62 -4.35 29.81
CA PRO A 483 6.89 -5.40 30.77
C PRO A 483 5.73 -6.40 30.84
N VAL A 484 6.08 -7.65 31.10
CA VAL A 484 5.15 -8.72 31.47
C VAL A 484 5.53 -9.20 32.86
N THR A 485 4.54 -9.60 33.67
CA THR A 485 4.82 -10.26 34.94
C THR A 485 5.63 -11.53 34.68
N PRO A 486 6.86 -11.66 35.19
CA PRO A 486 7.66 -12.85 34.96
C PRO A 486 6.93 -14.09 35.49
N ALA A 487 6.80 -15.11 34.65
CA ALA A 487 6.23 -16.41 35.04
C ALA A 487 7.21 -17.55 34.71
N PRO A 488 8.45 -17.53 35.26
CA PRO A 488 9.46 -18.53 34.96
C PRO A 488 8.99 -19.95 35.32
N ASP A 489 8.18 -20.11 36.36
CA ASP A 489 7.66 -21.42 36.76
C ASP A 489 6.68 -22.01 35.74
N ALA A 490 5.92 -21.16 35.04
CA ALA A 490 5.06 -21.62 33.95
C ALA A 490 5.88 -22.08 32.73
N ILE A 491 7.05 -21.47 32.50
CA ILE A 491 8.01 -21.92 31.46
C ILE A 491 8.63 -23.26 31.88
N ARG A 492 9.10 -23.37 33.13
CA ARG A 492 9.69 -24.60 33.70
C ARG A 492 8.73 -25.77 33.73
N ALA A 493 7.45 -25.51 33.96
CA ALA A 493 6.39 -26.53 33.87
C ALA A 493 6.28 -27.18 32.47
N GLN A 494 6.79 -26.52 31.42
CA GLN A 494 6.89 -27.09 30.07
C GLN A 494 8.23 -27.80 29.80
N GLY A 495 9.11 -27.89 30.80
CA GLY A 495 10.47 -28.42 30.67
C GLY A 495 11.40 -27.48 29.90
N LEU A 496 11.23 -26.17 30.07
CA LEU A 496 12.02 -25.12 29.42
C LEU A 496 12.64 -24.19 30.48
N GLU A 497 13.75 -23.52 30.16
CA GLU A 497 14.27 -22.42 30.98
C GLU A 497 14.18 -21.10 30.20
N PRO A 498 13.86 -19.96 30.85
CA PRO A 498 13.87 -18.65 30.20
C PRO A 498 15.19 -18.36 29.49
N GLY A 499 15.14 -17.87 28.26
CA GLY A 499 16.30 -17.54 27.43
C GLY A 499 17.02 -18.74 26.82
N SER A 500 16.55 -19.98 27.03
CA SER A 500 17.22 -21.21 26.54
C SER A 500 16.59 -21.82 25.29
N TYR A 501 15.58 -21.17 24.71
CA TYR A 501 14.83 -21.70 23.57
C TYR A 501 14.47 -20.65 22.53
N VAL A 502 14.33 -21.09 21.28
CA VAL A 502 13.86 -20.31 20.16
C VAL A 502 12.39 -20.64 19.90
N VAL A 503 11.56 -19.62 19.68
CA VAL A 503 10.16 -19.83 19.28
C VAL A 503 10.05 -19.75 17.76
N LEU A 504 9.38 -20.72 17.14
CA LEU A 504 8.98 -20.72 15.73
C LEU A 504 7.45 -20.67 15.66
N HIS A 505 6.90 -19.65 15.00
CA HIS A 505 5.45 -19.52 14.85
C HIS A 505 5.02 -19.59 13.39
N LEU A 506 4.41 -20.73 13.04
CA LEU A 506 4.02 -21.09 11.67
C LEU A 506 2.70 -20.43 11.26
N GLY A 507 1.90 -19.96 12.22
CA GLY A 507 0.57 -19.41 11.94
C GLY A 507 0.58 -18.03 11.29
N ALA A 508 -0.33 -17.82 10.35
CA ALA A 508 -0.78 -16.51 9.89
C ALA A 508 -2.25 -16.57 9.44
N ARG A 509 -2.99 -15.47 9.62
CA ARG A 509 -4.42 -15.37 9.25
C ARG A 509 -4.64 -15.66 7.77
N HIS A 510 -3.80 -15.10 6.91
CA HIS A 510 -3.87 -15.27 5.47
C HIS A 510 -2.81 -16.28 5.01
N ALA A 511 -3.19 -17.24 4.16
CA ALA A 511 -2.27 -18.25 3.65
C ALA A 511 -1.10 -17.64 2.88
N ILE A 512 -1.32 -16.51 2.19
CA ILE A 512 -0.29 -15.77 1.46
C ILE A 512 0.84 -15.22 2.36
N ASN A 513 0.59 -15.08 3.67
CA ASN A 513 1.57 -14.63 4.65
C ASN A 513 2.40 -15.79 5.24
N ARG A 514 2.13 -17.05 4.88
CA ARG A 514 2.76 -18.22 5.50
C ARG A 514 4.02 -18.63 4.74
N TRP A 515 5.16 -18.59 5.41
CA TRP A 515 6.37 -19.28 4.97
C TRP A 515 6.15 -20.79 5.00
N PRO A 516 6.63 -21.55 3.99
CA PRO A 516 6.38 -22.98 3.90
C PRO A 516 6.78 -23.74 5.16
N VAL A 517 5.97 -24.74 5.53
CA VAL A 517 6.17 -25.51 6.76
C VAL A 517 7.47 -26.30 6.68
N GLU A 518 7.82 -26.83 5.51
CA GLU A 518 9.08 -27.51 5.24
C GLU A 518 10.30 -26.64 5.54
N HIS A 519 10.20 -25.32 5.33
CA HIS A 519 11.27 -24.39 5.64
C HIS A 519 11.40 -24.15 7.14
N PHE A 520 10.28 -24.06 7.87
CA PHE A 520 10.31 -24.02 9.34
C PHE A 520 10.90 -25.31 9.94
N VAL A 521 10.58 -26.47 9.37
CA VAL A 521 11.16 -27.76 9.79
C VAL A 521 12.66 -27.79 9.57
N ALA A 522 13.12 -27.36 8.39
CA ALA A 522 14.55 -27.26 8.09
C ALA A 522 15.27 -26.27 9.00
N LEU A 523 14.68 -25.10 9.27
CA LEU A 523 15.21 -24.13 10.22
C LEU A 523 15.30 -24.70 11.64
N CYS A 524 14.28 -25.43 12.08
CA CYS A 524 14.29 -26.08 13.40
C CYS A 524 15.44 -27.11 13.49
N ARG A 525 15.60 -27.97 12.49
CA ARG A 525 16.74 -28.92 12.45
C ARG A 525 18.08 -28.20 12.52
N ARG A 526 18.19 -27.05 11.87
CA ARG A 526 19.41 -26.24 11.90
C ARG A 526 19.69 -25.65 13.29
N VAL A 527 18.69 -25.07 13.94
CA VAL A 527 18.81 -24.58 15.34
C VAL A 527 19.28 -25.69 16.27
N LEU A 528 18.71 -26.89 16.13
CA LEU A 528 19.05 -28.07 16.94
C LEU A 528 20.46 -28.60 16.68
N GLY A 529 20.93 -28.54 15.43
CA GLY A 529 22.23 -29.06 15.01
C GLY A 529 23.39 -28.10 15.28
N GLU A 530 23.14 -26.79 15.18
CA GLU A 530 24.17 -25.75 15.27
C GLU A 530 24.20 -25.01 16.62
N THR A 531 23.20 -25.22 17.49
CA THR A 531 23.10 -24.51 18.78
C THR A 531 22.62 -25.41 19.92
N PRO A 532 22.87 -25.03 21.20
CA PRO A 532 22.35 -25.77 22.34
C PRO A 532 20.86 -25.46 22.65
N HIS A 533 20.24 -24.52 21.92
CA HIS A 533 18.90 -24.04 22.23
C HIS A 533 17.83 -25.09 21.95
N ARG A 534 16.81 -25.11 22.82
CA ARG A 534 15.56 -25.85 22.55
C ARG A 534 14.71 -25.10 21.53
N VAL A 535 13.74 -25.78 20.93
CA VAL A 535 12.81 -25.15 19.98
C VAL A 535 11.37 -25.33 20.44
N VAL A 536 10.63 -24.22 20.49
CA VAL A 536 9.19 -24.19 20.75
C VAL A 536 8.47 -23.83 19.45
N ILE A 537 7.59 -24.68 18.97
CA ILE A 537 6.86 -24.49 17.73
C ILE A 537 5.38 -24.26 18.04
N PHE A 538 4.82 -23.16 17.52
CA PHE A 538 3.38 -22.93 17.50
C PHE A 538 2.83 -23.19 16.10
N ALA A 539 1.96 -24.20 15.98
CA ALA A 539 1.35 -24.63 14.72
C ALA A 539 -0.13 -24.98 14.93
N ASP A 540 -1.01 -24.51 14.03
CA ASP A 540 -2.46 -24.78 14.11
C ASP A 540 -2.82 -26.05 13.32
N GLN A 541 -2.92 -25.94 11.99
CA GLN A 541 -3.39 -27.00 11.10
C GLN A 541 -2.26 -27.89 10.53
N ASP A 542 -1.01 -27.49 10.76
CA ASP A 542 0.18 -28.09 10.13
C ASP A 542 0.92 -29.09 11.04
N ALA A 543 0.32 -29.46 12.18
CA ALA A 543 0.92 -30.36 13.15
C ALA A 543 1.32 -31.73 12.57
N GLY A 544 0.63 -32.20 11.52
CA GLY A 544 0.96 -33.45 10.83
C GLY A 544 2.31 -33.41 10.09
N ALA A 545 2.70 -32.26 9.54
CA ALA A 545 4.01 -32.08 8.89
C ALA A 545 5.17 -31.98 9.90
N LEU A 546 4.84 -31.77 11.18
CA LEU A 546 5.77 -31.77 12.30
C LEU A 546 5.89 -33.14 12.99
N ALA A 547 5.10 -34.15 12.56
CA ALA A 547 5.05 -35.46 13.21
C ALA A 547 6.42 -36.18 13.21
N ASP A 548 7.24 -35.96 12.19
CA ASP A 548 8.57 -36.57 12.06
C ASP A 548 9.66 -35.80 12.83
N MET A 549 9.31 -34.74 13.58
CA MET A 549 10.23 -33.95 14.40
C MET A 549 10.35 -34.46 15.85
N ALA A 550 10.41 -35.77 16.03
CA ALA A 550 10.55 -36.37 17.36
C ALA A 550 11.96 -36.15 17.95
N ASP A 551 12.18 -34.99 18.57
CA ASP A 551 13.39 -34.62 19.32
C ASP A 551 12.98 -34.09 20.71
N GLU A 552 13.66 -34.52 21.77
CA GLU A 552 13.33 -34.14 23.15
C GLU A 552 13.47 -32.64 23.44
N ARG A 553 14.28 -31.93 22.63
CA ARG A 553 14.49 -30.48 22.68
C ARG A 553 13.43 -29.70 21.92
N VAL A 554 12.49 -30.38 21.25
CA VAL A 554 11.37 -29.74 20.55
C VAL A 554 10.09 -29.84 21.38
N ARG A 555 9.35 -28.75 21.45
CA ARG A 555 8.01 -28.67 22.03
C ARG A 555 7.06 -28.06 21.02
N VAL A 556 6.01 -28.78 20.65
CA VAL A 556 5.00 -28.31 19.70
C VAL A 556 3.71 -28.01 20.44
N PHE A 557 3.16 -26.83 20.21
CA PHE A 557 1.90 -26.37 20.76
C PHE A 557 0.92 -26.06 19.64
N GLY A 558 -0.33 -26.50 19.83
CA GLY A 558 -1.49 -25.99 19.09
C GLY A 558 -2.01 -24.71 19.73
N LEU A 559 -3.34 -24.63 19.87
CA LEU A 559 -3.97 -23.55 20.61
C LEU A 559 -3.72 -23.68 22.13
N VAL A 560 -3.15 -22.65 22.75
CA VAL A 560 -2.93 -22.55 24.20
C VAL A 560 -3.61 -21.32 24.78
N ALA A 561 -3.68 -21.23 26.11
CA ALA A 561 -4.16 -20.03 26.78
C ALA A 561 -3.28 -18.81 26.41
N PRO A 562 -3.86 -17.63 26.14
CA PRO A 562 -3.09 -16.43 25.77
C PRO A 562 -2.01 -16.05 26.77
N THR A 563 -2.23 -16.32 28.06
CA THR A 563 -1.25 -16.08 29.12
C THR A 563 -0.02 -16.98 29.00
N LEU A 564 -0.21 -18.27 28.71
CA LEU A 564 0.89 -19.20 28.47
C LEU A 564 1.63 -18.86 27.17
N PHE A 565 0.88 -18.48 26.12
CA PHE A 565 1.46 -18.03 24.86
C PHE A 565 2.40 -16.83 25.06
N ASP A 566 1.93 -15.75 25.68
CA ASP A 566 2.74 -14.56 25.97
C ASP A 566 3.91 -14.89 26.91
N THR A 567 3.71 -15.78 27.89
CA THR A 567 4.78 -16.22 28.80
C THR A 567 5.91 -16.95 28.07
N LEU A 568 5.57 -17.93 27.22
CA LEU A 568 6.55 -18.66 26.42
C LEU A 568 7.22 -17.75 25.38
N LEU A 569 6.48 -16.82 24.78
CA LEU A 569 7.04 -15.88 23.84
C LEU A 569 8.04 -14.94 24.52
N SER A 570 7.64 -14.34 25.65
CA SER A 570 8.45 -13.38 26.42
C SER A 570 9.70 -14.01 27.04
N GLY A 571 9.67 -15.31 27.32
CA GLY A 571 10.81 -16.05 27.86
C GLY A 571 11.76 -16.61 26.81
N ALA A 572 11.54 -16.35 25.51
CA ALA A 572 12.36 -16.91 24.44
C ALA A 572 13.71 -16.17 24.29
N ARG A 573 14.73 -16.88 23.79
CA ARG A 573 16.00 -16.28 23.34
C ARG A 573 15.79 -15.41 22.11
N ALA A 574 15.04 -15.95 21.16
CA ALA A 574 14.68 -15.31 19.91
C ALA A 574 13.38 -15.92 19.38
N MET A 575 12.74 -15.22 18.46
CA MET A 575 11.50 -15.60 17.82
C MET A 575 11.64 -15.52 16.29
N VAL A 576 11.19 -16.56 15.59
CA VAL A 576 10.99 -16.54 14.13
C VAL A 576 9.52 -16.73 13.81
N GLY A 577 8.95 -15.85 12.99
CA GLY A 577 7.54 -15.93 12.63
C GLY A 577 7.20 -15.33 11.28
N ASN A 578 6.05 -15.72 10.77
CA ASN A 578 5.44 -15.11 9.60
C ASN A 578 5.02 -13.66 9.86
N ASP A 579 4.61 -12.96 8.80
CA ASP A 579 3.96 -11.65 8.88
C ASP A 579 2.59 -11.73 9.58
N SER A 580 2.59 -11.80 10.92
CA SER A 580 1.41 -11.97 11.76
C SER A 580 1.59 -11.37 13.17
N GLY A 581 0.50 -11.25 13.92
CA GLY A 581 0.46 -10.61 15.25
C GLY A 581 1.55 -11.05 16.26
N PRO A 582 1.85 -12.36 16.41
CA PRO A 582 2.86 -12.86 17.35
C PRO A 582 4.23 -12.19 17.27
N LYS A 583 4.71 -11.83 16.08
CA LYS A 583 6.00 -11.15 15.94
C LYS A 583 6.02 -9.77 16.61
N HIS A 584 4.88 -9.06 16.60
CA HIS A 584 4.73 -7.77 17.27
C HIS A 584 4.70 -7.94 18.79
N LEU A 585 4.01 -8.97 19.28
CA LEU A 585 4.01 -9.28 20.70
C LEU A 585 5.41 -9.66 21.20
N ALA A 586 6.15 -10.49 20.46
CA ALA A 586 7.53 -10.84 20.83
C ALA A 586 8.42 -9.60 20.90
N ALA A 587 8.38 -8.77 19.85
CA ALA A 587 9.23 -7.59 19.76
C ALA A 587 8.92 -6.55 20.85
N VAL A 588 7.64 -6.31 21.16
CA VAL A 588 7.25 -5.39 22.24
C VAL A 588 7.64 -5.91 23.63
N ARG A 589 7.80 -7.24 23.79
CA ARG A 589 8.34 -7.86 25.01
C ARG A 589 9.86 -7.81 25.09
N GLY A 590 10.53 -7.23 24.08
CA GLY A 590 11.98 -7.11 24.01
C GLY A 590 12.68 -8.37 23.47
N VAL A 591 11.93 -9.33 22.92
CA VAL A 591 12.49 -10.56 22.36
C VAL A 591 13.03 -10.28 20.95
N PRO A 592 14.31 -10.58 20.67
CA PRO A 592 14.85 -10.52 19.31
C PRO A 592 13.97 -11.30 18.32
N THR A 593 13.42 -10.61 17.33
CA THR A 593 12.41 -11.19 16.44
C THR A 593 12.85 -11.08 14.98
N VAL A 594 13.03 -12.23 14.33
CA VAL A 594 13.21 -12.35 12.89
C VAL A 594 11.88 -12.68 12.25
N SER A 595 11.40 -11.85 11.33
CA SER A 595 10.13 -12.10 10.64
C SER A 595 10.32 -12.35 9.16
N VAL A 596 9.59 -13.34 8.64
CA VAL A 596 9.46 -13.58 7.20
C VAL A 596 8.26 -12.78 6.70
N HIS A 597 8.54 -11.71 5.97
CA HIS A 597 7.55 -10.71 5.60
C HIS A 597 7.08 -10.87 4.15
N VAL A 598 5.75 -10.85 3.97
CA VAL A 598 5.14 -10.81 2.65
C VAL A 598 5.03 -9.37 2.17
N ASP A 599 5.65 -9.07 1.04
CA ASP A 599 5.73 -7.71 0.54
C ASP A 599 4.47 -7.26 -0.25
N ARG A 600 3.30 -7.73 0.20
CA ARG A 600 1.98 -7.29 -0.31
C ARG A 600 1.60 -5.91 0.21
N LEU A 601 2.11 -5.57 1.38
CA LEU A 601 2.07 -4.25 2.02
C LEU A 601 3.52 -3.87 2.31
N ASN A 602 3.74 -2.60 2.66
CA ASN A 602 5.09 -2.15 2.98
C ASN A 602 5.54 -2.73 4.32
N TRP A 603 6.70 -3.38 4.35
CA TRP A 603 7.36 -3.85 5.58
C TRP A 603 7.60 -2.72 6.58
N ASN A 604 7.70 -1.46 6.12
CA ASN A 604 7.83 -0.29 6.97
C ASN A 604 6.55 -0.03 7.80
N GLU A 605 5.38 -0.42 7.27
CA GLU A 605 4.07 -0.24 7.92
C GLU A 605 3.79 -1.35 8.95
N TRP A 606 3.98 -2.61 8.53
CA TRP A 606 3.58 -3.78 9.33
C TRP A 606 4.74 -4.63 9.85
N GLY A 607 5.98 -4.21 9.66
CA GLY A 607 7.12 -4.82 10.34
C GLY A 607 6.99 -4.72 11.87
N GLN A 608 7.68 -5.56 12.63
CA GLN A 608 7.79 -5.40 14.08
C GLN A 608 8.77 -4.28 14.43
N ASP A 609 8.47 -3.46 15.44
CA ASP A 609 9.43 -2.52 16.03
C ASP A 609 10.16 -3.21 17.17
N GLY A 610 11.49 -3.08 17.24
CA GLY A 610 12.28 -3.62 18.34
C GLY A 610 13.64 -4.14 17.90
N ILE A 611 14.12 -5.18 18.58
CA ILE A 611 15.35 -5.88 18.26
C ILE A 611 15.02 -7.00 17.28
N GLY A 612 15.82 -7.14 16.22
CA GLY A 612 15.65 -8.21 15.23
C GLY A 612 15.70 -7.73 13.80
N ALA A 613 15.21 -8.57 12.91
CA ALA A 613 15.26 -8.36 11.47
C ALA A 613 13.94 -8.69 10.76
N ILE A 614 13.73 -8.07 9.61
CA ILE A 614 12.61 -8.30 8.71
C ILE A 614 13.22 -8.81 7.40
N VAL A 615 12.90 -10.05 7.06
CA VAL A 615 13.38 -10.74 5.85
C VAL A 615 12.28 -10.69 4.80
N SER A 616 12.60 -10.17 3.62
CA SER A 616 11.65 -9.99 2.51
C SER A 616 12.36 -10.19 1.17
N LYS A 617 11.64 -10.48 0.08
CA LYS A 617 12.23 -10.53 -1.28
C LYS A 617 11.80 -9.32 -2.10
N ARG A 618 12.72 -8.80 -2.92
CA ARG A 618 12.36 -7.83 -3.98
C ARG A 618 11.54 -8.52 -5.04
N MET A 619 10.39 -7.96 -5.39
CA MET A 619 9.49 -8.54 -6.37
C MET A 619 8.87 -7.44 -7.24
N PRO A 620 8.75 -7.64 -8.56
CA PRO A 620 8.12 -6.64 -9.44
C PRO A 620 6.66 -6.32 -9.06
N CYS A 621 5.98 -7.26 -8.39
CA CYS A 621 4.60 -7.14 -7.93
C CYS A 621 4.47 -6.76 -6.44
N THR A 622 5.52 -6.23 -5.80
CA THR A 622 5.44 -5.68 -4.44
C THR A 622 4.34 -4.64 -4.33
N GLY A 623 3.71 -4.56 -3.14
CA GLY A 623 2.60 -3.65 -2.89
C GLY A 623 1.26 -4.14 -3.46
N CYS A 624 1.13 -5.45 -3.71
CA CYS A 624 -0.04 -6.02 -4.36
C CYS A 624 -1.35 -5.93 -3.58
N GLY A 625 -1.30 -5.71 -2.27
CA GLY A 625 -2.47 -5.61 -1.38
C GLY A 625 -3.29 -6.89 -1.23
N LEU A 626 -2.84 -8.03 -1.75
CA LEU A 626 -3.65 -9.26 -1.83
C LEU A 626 -3.66 -10.06 -0.54
N ASN A 627 -4.85 -10.42 -0.04
CA ASN A 627 -5.00 -11.33 1.11
C ASN A 627 -5.29 -12.79 0.70
N ASP A 628 -5.77 -12.99 -0.52
CA ASP A 628 -6.09 -14.30 -1.08
C ASP A 628 -5.01 -14.73 -2.07
N ILE A 629 -4.36 -15.86 -1.77
CA ILE A 629 -3.30 -16.43 -2.60
C ILE A 629 -3.81 -16.82 -4.00
N ALA A 630 -5.10 -17.16 -4.14
CA ALA A 630 -5.69 -17.50 -5.43
C ALA A 630 -5.69 -16.30 -6.40
N LEU A 631 -5.63 -15.08 -5.89
CA LEU A 631 -5.57 -13.84 -6.69
C LEU A 631 -4.13 -13.42 -7.03
N CYS A 632 -3.11 -14.09 -6.50
CA CYS A 632 -1.70 -13.70 -6.65
C CYS A 632 -1.17 -13.87 -8.07
N GLY A 633 -1.60 -14.94 -8.75
CA GLY A 633 -1.04 -15.35 -10.06
C GLY A 633 0.39 -15.93 -9.99
N ARG A 634 1.06 -15.84 -8.84
CA ARG A 634 2.44 -16.31 -8.61
C ARG A 634 2.60 -17.20 -7.37
N ASP A 635 1.49 -17.63 -6.77
CA ASP A 635 1.47 -18.58 -5.65
C ASP A 635 2.39 -18.19 -4.48
N ALA A 636 2.30 -16.92 -4.07
CA ALA A 636 3.09 -16.34 -2.97
C ALA A 636 4.61 -16.54 -3.07
N VAL A 637 5.17 -16.57 -4.30
CA VAL A 637 6.62 -16.73 -4.52
C VAL A 637 7.46 -15.74 -3.72
N CYS A 638 6.95 -14.54 -3.46
CA CYS A 638 7.60 -13.50 -2.64
C CYS A 638 7.98 -13.94 -1.22
N VAL A 639 7.26 -14.91 -0.64
CA VAL A 639 7.58 -15.49 0.67
C VAL A 639 8.20 -16.87 0.51
N ARG A 640 7.69 -17.70 -0.40
CA ARG A 640 8.18 -19.08 -0.58
C ARG A 640 9.62 -19.17 -1.06
N ALA A 641 10.07 -18.16 -1.80
CA ALA A 641 11.44 -18.06 -2.30
C ALA A 641 12.45 -17.62 -1.24
N ILE A 642 11.98 -17.15 -0.07
CA ILE A 642 12.87 -16.88 1.06
C ILE A 642 13.39 -18.23 1.56
N THR A 643 14.70 -18.40 1.52
CA THR A 643 15.39 -19.65 1.85
C THR A 643 15.62 -19.76 3.35
N VAL A 644 15.88 -20.99 3.80
CA VAL A 644 16.25 -21.26 5.19
C VAL A 644 17.57 -20.60 5.56
N ASP A 645 18.52 -20.53 4.63
CA ASP A 645 19.83 -19.88 4.83
C ASP A 645 19.65 -18.38 5.11
N GLU A 646 18.84 -17.68 4.31
CA GLU A 646 18.58 -16.25 4.49
C GLU A 646 17.93 -15.94 5.86
N VAL A 647 17.03 -16.81 6.34
CA VAL A 647 16.42 -16.65 7.66
C VAL A 647 17.39 -17.02 8.78
N TRP A 648 18.22 -18.04 8.57
CA TRP A 648 19.22 -18.48 9.54
C TRP A 648 20.30 -17.43 9.77
N GLU A 649 20.84 -16.84 8.70
CA GLU A 649 21.83 -15.76 8.78
C GLU A 649 21.27 -14.57 9.57
N ALA A 650 19.99 -14.23 9.38
CA ALA A 650 19.33 -13.19 10.16
C ALA A 650 19.13 -13.60 11.64
N LEU A 651 18.87 -14.88 11.92
CA LEU A 651 18.59 -15.39 13.27
C LEU A 651 19.84 -15.56 14.13
N VAL A 652 20.93 -16.08 13.55
CA VAL A 652 22.12 -16.54 14.31
C VAL A 652 22.78 -15.42 15.12
N HIS A 653 22.65 -14.16 14.70
CA HIS A 653 23.13 -12.99 15.44
C HIS A 653 22.47 -12.79 16.81
N TYR A 654 21.34 -13.46 17.07
CA TYR A 654 20.54 -13.33 18.28
C TYR A 654 20.52 -14.59 19.14
N LEU A 655 21.15 -15.68 18.69
CA LEU A 655 21.30 -16.93 19.44
C LEU A 655 22.59 -16.88 20.23
#